data_AF-A0A9P8MWS1-F1
#
_entry.id   AF-A0A9P8MWS1-F1
#
_cell.length_a   1.000
_cell.length_b   1.000
_cell.length_c   1.000
_cell.angle_alpha   90.00
_cell.angle_beta   90.00
_cell.angle_gamma   90.00
#
_symmetry.space_group_name_H-M   'P 1'
#
loop_
_entity.id
_entity.type
_entity.pdbx_description
1 polymer ?
#
loop_
_entity_poly.entity_id
_entity_poly.type
_entity_poly.pdbx_seq_one_letter_code
_entity_poly.pdbx_strand_id
1 'polypeptide(L)'
;MQFTFKFRNGKDDSWRWIRDESGLNDGLVVATSSSSTSEVLPSLIPDLNDDWKVSSHASHSPLTQLWSLEVAIPPATSEESAFADTAIGTPWGSYLRWFALVRVWSPWLAPRQGKTHFAPDKDAILCSFLSSKGESLVFLAFSELGSALTTFRNTDTGGVSVHARNDETTKGKAIILVSQGHDFEQAVAAVMHHARDLATRARTATEEVYEESEWQKKDANLEWQQNWFDGLGYCTWNALGQKLTEEKVLHAVQKLVESEINITSLIIDDNWQSIDYKGESQFQYAWLEFEAERKHIAVWHALLGYWGGISPEGKIAQTYKTVEAVCEVSRRRNLPLGGPRTVVAKEDVERFYGDFYRFLTEAGIDGVKTDAQFVIDTWVNASVRRELIDKYLDVWSSASFRHFGVKAISCMSQIPQALFHSQMLQNRPPLVFLNVLPDWDMFQTVHDYSGFHAAARCVSGGPIYVTDVPGEHDMGLIGQMTGVTPKGKTIIFRPSALGRSIHPYAGYDDDLLLKVGSHHATSGFRTGILGIFNVSAQPLAELIPLACFPGTAPSIHQDERGTVSLNIRLKALGILGVYISASAATPVGQALKAIIGGQPVPGHLIRVSRDDGCVFEVDIESAWKEMELGSDSGNEVEASVYFDS
;
A
#
# COMPACT_ATOMS: atom_id res chain seq x y z
N MET A 1 -13.39 -5.45 -25.96
CA MET A 1 -14.25 -6.56 -26.44
C MET A 1 -14.85 -7.25 -25.24
N GLN A 2 -16.16 -7.53 -25.22
CA GLN A 2 -16.77 -8.35 -24.16
C GLN A 2 -16.69 -9.83 -24.51
N PHE A 3 -16.51 -10.69 -23.53
CA PHE A 3 -16.47 -12.15 -23.69
C PHE A 3 -17.10 -12.84 -22.49
N THR A 4 -17.44 -14.12 -22.62
CA THR A 4 -17.98 -14.92 -21.51
C THR A 4 -17.56 -16.38 -21.69
N PHE A 5 -17.61 -17.17 -20.61
CA PHE A 5 -17.17 -18.56 -20.64
C PHE A 5 -18.35 -19.55 -20.63
N LYS A 6 -18.13 -20.72 -21.26
CA LYS A 6 -18.96 -21.91 -21.10
C LYS A 6 -18.13 -23.06 -20.56
N PHE A 7 -18.73 -23.95 -19.78
CA PHE A 7 -18.10 -25.16 -19.27
C PHE A 7 -19.06 -26.35 -19.24
N ARG A 8 -18.53 -27.57 -19.18
CA ARG A 8 -19.28 -28.83 -19.04
C ARG A 8 -18.44 -29.86 -18.29
N ASN A 9 -19.07 -30.79 -17.57
CA ASN A 9 -18.37 -31.73 -16.69
C ASN A 9 -17.88 -32.98 -17.45
N GLY A 10 -18.70 -33.51 -18.36
CA GLY A 10 -18.40 -34.65 -19.23
C GLY A 10 -18.38 -34.28 -20.72
N LYS A 11 -17.78 -35.15 -21.54
CA LYS A 11 -17.65 -34.95 -23.00
C LYS A 11 -19.02 -34.89 -23.71
N ASP A 12 -20.02 -35.57 -23.15
CA ASP A 12 -21.38 -35.66 -23.69
C ASP A 12 -22.37 -34.71 -22.97
N ASP A 13 -21.91 -33.96 -21.97
CA ASP A 13 -22.75 -33.02 -21.25
C ASP A 13 -23.01 -31.76 -22.08
N SER A 14 -24.14 -31.11 -21.77
CA SER A 14 -24.49 -29.81 -22.34
C SER A 14 -23.56 -28.72 -21.82
N TRP A 15 -23.15 -27.82 -22.70
CA TRP A 15 -22.42 -26.61 -22.32
C TRP A 15 -23.30 -25.70 -21.46
N ARG A 16 -22.77 -25.31 -20.30
CA ARG A 16 -23.40 -24.38 -19.37
C ARG A 16 -22.66 -23.06 -19.41
N TRP A 17 -23.38 -21.95 -19.37
CA TRP A 17 -22.76 -20.64 -19.28
C TRP A 17 -22.26 -20.42 -17.86
N ILE A 18 -21.08 -19.83 -17.73
CA ILE A 18 -20.55 -19.48 -16.41
C ILE A 18 -21.45 -18.47 -15.69
N ARG A 19 -22.07 -17.54 -16.44
CA ARG A 19 -22.98 -16.55 -15.89
C ARG A 19 -24.22 -17.15 -15.22
N ASP A 20 -24.71 -18.28 -15.73
CA ASP A 20 -25.93 -18.92 -15.24
C ASP A 20 -25.65 -19.78 -14.00
N GLU A 21 -24.42 -20.29 -13.88
CA GLU A 21 -24.02 -21.21 -12.80
C GLU A 21 -23.33 -20.50 -11.63
N SER A 22 -22.55 -19.45 -11.90
CA SER A 22 -21.76 -18.73 -10.90
C SER A 22 -22.09 -17.24 -10.78
N GLY A 23 -23.08 -16.74 -11.54
CA GLY A 23 -23.46 -15.32 -11.53
C GLY A 23 -22.43 -14.37 -12.17
N LEU A 24 -21.34 -14.89 -12.74
CA LEU A 24 -20.27 -14.08 -13.33
C LEU A 24 -20.75 -13.39 -14.62
N ASN A 25 -20.68 -12.06 -14.66
CA ASN A 25 -21.02 -11.28 -15.85
C ASN A 25 -19.97 -11.42 -16.97
N ASP A 26 -20.30 -10.92 -18.16
CA ASP A 26 -19.37 -10.93 -19.29
C ASP A 26 -18.08 -10.17 -18.92
N GLY A 27 -16.93 -10.82 -19.16
CA GLY A 27 -15.61 -10.24 -19.01
C GLY A 27 -15.31 -9.22 -20.11
N LEU A 28 -14.34 -8.35 -19.88
CA LEU A 28 -13.93 -7.32 -20.82
C LEU A 28 -12.44 -7.47 -21.15
N VAL A 29 -12.14 -7.73 -22.42
CA VAL A 29 -10.79 -7.62 -22.97
C VAL A 29 -10.51 -6.16 -23.29
N VAL A 30 -9.43 -5.66 -22.70
CA VAL A 30 -8.88 -4.33 -22.94
C VAL A 30 -7.54 -4.50 -23.64
N ALA A 31 -7.47 -4.08 -24.91
CA ALA A 31 -6.24 -4.17 -25.69
C ALA A 31 -5.31 -3.02 -25.28
N THR A 32 -4.14 -3.35 -24.73
CA THR A 32 -3.11 -2.37 -24.35
C THR A 32 -2.26 -2.06 -25.58
N SER A 33 -2.49 -0.91 -26.23
CA SER A 33 -1.60 -0.43 -27.29
C SER A 33 -0.36 0.22 -26.67
N SER A 34 0.86 -0.19 -27.06
CA SER A 34 2.11 0.39 -26.53
C SER A 34 2.51 1.74 -27.13
N SER A 35 1.75 2.25 -28.11
CA SER A 35 2.06 3.52 -28.79
C SER A 35 1.55 4.70 -27.95
N SER A 36 2.42 5.32 -27.16
CA SER A 36 2.09 6.58 -26.49
C SER A 36 2.16 7.73 -27.50
N THR A 37 1.00 8.23 -27.93
CA THR A 37 0.93 9.56 -28.52
C THR A 37 1.11 10.58 -27.39
N SER A 38 1.92 11.61 -27.60
CA SER A 38 2.04 12.74 -26.68
C SER A 38 0.69 13.46 -26.63
N GLU A 39 -0.15 13.10 -25.68
CA GLU A 39 -1.45 13.73 -25.48
C GLU A 39 -1.28 14.97 -24.60
N VAL A 40 -2.16 15.95 -24.76
CA VAL A 40 -2.21 17.12 -23.88
C VAL A 40 -3.33 16.88 -22.89
N LEU A 41 -3.18 17.28 -21.62
CA LEU A 41 -4.19 16.98 -20.59
C LEU A 41 -5.65 17.31 -20.99
N PRO A 42 -5.96 18.40 -21.72
CA PRO A 42 -7.33 18.67 -22.20
C PRO A 42 -7.91 17.61 -23.15
N SER A 43 -7.10 16.82 -23.87
CA SER A 43 -7.62 15.67 -24.65
C SER A 43 -8.02 14.50 -23.75
N LEU A 44 -7.35 14.36 -22.61
CA LEU A 44 -7.62 13.34 -21.60
C LEU A 44 -8.79 13.72 -20.68
N ILE A 45 -9.12 15.00 -20.56
CA ILE A 45 -10.25 15.51 -19.76
C ILE A 45 -10.99 16.56 -20.60
N PRO A 46 -11.94 16.14 -21.46
CA PRO A 46 -12.58 17.04 -22.43
C PRO A 46 -13.38 18.20 -21.79
N ASP A 47 -13.86 18.00 -20.57
CA ASP A 47 -14.59 18.96 -19.73
C ASP A 47 -13.71 19.54 -18.62
N LEU A 48 -12.39 19.65 -18.85
CA LEU A 48 -11.45 20.23 -17.89
C LEU A 48 -11.88 21.66 -17.53
N ASN A 49 -12.07 21.92 -16.24
CA ASN A 49 -12.41 23.25 -15.74
C ASN A 49 -11.26 24.26 -15.98
N ASP A 50 -11.58 25.38 -16.61
CA ASP A 50 -10.64 26.46 -16.97
C ASP A 50 -10.01 27.18 -15.77
N ASP A 51 -10.55 27.00 -14.55
CA ASP A 51 -9.94 27.52 -13.32
C ASP A 51 -8.57 26.88 -13.01
N TRP A 52 -8.30 25.69 -13.56
CA TRP A 52 -7.05 24.97 -13.31
C TRP A 52 -5.93 25.47 -14.22
N LYS A 53 -4.83 25.90 -13.59
CA LYS A 53 -3.57 26.12 -14.29
C LYS A 53 -2.83 24.80 -14.47
N VAL A 54 -2.76 24.32 -15.71
CA VAL A 54 -2.05 23.08 -16.07
C VAL A 54 -0.57 23.36 -16.39
N SER A 55 0.33 22.51 -15.90
CA SER A 55 1.75 22.49 -16.28
C SER A 55 2.20 21.06 -16.59
N SER A 56 2.93 20.86 -17.70
CA SER A 56 3.48 19.56 -18.09
C SER A 56 4.89 19.38 -17.54
N HIS A 57 5.21 18.15 -17.12
CA HIS A 57 6.51 17.81 -16.54
C HIS A 57 7.10 16.56 -17.22
N ALA A 58 8.42 16.44 -17.18
CA ALA A 58 9.08 15.18 -17.52
C ALA A 58 8.80 14.15 -16.40
N SER A 59 8.42 12.93 -16.78
CA SER A 59 8.25 11.84 -15.83
C SER A 59 9.56 11.09 -15.61
N HIS A 60 9.87 10.78 -14.36
CA HIS A 60 10.96 9.85 -14.00
C HIS A 60 10.53 8.37 -14.05
N SER A 61 9.24 8.13 -14.30
CA SER A 61 8.67 6.79 -14.42
C SER A 61 8.55 6.40 -15.91
N PRO A 62 9.04 5.22 -16.33
CA PRO A 62 9.01 4.80 -17.74
C PRO A 62 7.61 4.84 -18.36
N LEU A 63 7.53 5.28 -19.63
CA LEU A 63 6.31 5.25 -20.45
C LEU A 63 5.10 5.96 -19.81
N THR A 64 5.35 7.03 -19.05
CA THR A 64 4.28 7.84 -18.44
C THR A 64 4.39 9.31 -18.82
N GLN A 65 3.24 9.97 -18.89
CA GLN A 65 3.12 11.42 -19.01
C GLN A 65 2.70 12.00 -17.67
N LEU A 66 3.08 13.25 -17.38
CA LEU A 66 2.92 13.86 -16.06
C LEU A 66 2.57 15.34 -16.17
N TRP A 67 1.59 15.76 -15.36
CA TRP A 67 1.14 17.13 -15.22
C TRP A 67 0.93 17.52 -13.75
N SER A 68 0.99 18.82 -13.47
CA SER A 68 0.46 19.42 -12.25
C SER A 68 -0.68 20.38 -12.60
N LEU A 69 -1.70 20.40 -11.75
CA LEU A 69 -2.83 21.32 -11.84
C LEU A 69 -2.82 22.16 -10.56
N GLU A 70 -2.85 23.47 -10.70
CA GLU A 70 -2.91 24.42 -9.59
C GLU A 70 -4.18 25.26 -9.67
N VAL A 71 -4.86 25.44 -8.53
CA VAL A 71 -5.95 26.42 -8.37
C VAL A 71 -5.76 27.20 -7.07
N ALA A 72 -6.17 28.46 -7.08
CA ALA A 72 -6.09 29.31 -5.89
C ALA A 72 -7.15 28.91 -4.86
N ILE A 73 -6.78 28.89 -3.58
CA ILE A 73 -7.70 28.67 -2.46
C ILE A 73 -7.75 29.92 -1.56
N PRO A 74 -8.93 30.28 -1.03
CA PRO A 74 -9.10 31.49 -0.22
C PRO A 74 -8.27 31.43 1.08
N PRO A 75 -7.92 32.59 1.67
CA PRO A 75 -7.25 32.63 2.98
C PRO A 75 -8.21 32.24 4.09
N ALA A 76 -7.70 31.54 5.10
CA ALA A 76 -8.35 31.33 6.39
C ALA A 76 -8.61 32.66 7.09
N THR A 77 -9.61 32.67 7.97
CA THR A 77 -9.63 33.67 9.05
C THR A 77 -8.63 33.24 10.13
N SER A 78 -8.31 34.10 11.10
CA SER A 78 -7.29 33.79 12.13
C SER A 78 -7.49 32.41 12.77
N GLU A 79 -8.75 32.01 13.01
CA GLU A 79 -9.12 30.78 13.72
C GLU A 79 -9.84 29.75 12.85
N GLU A 80 -10.55 30.16 11.79
CA GLU A 80 -11.33 29.26 10.94
C GLU A 80 -10.65 29.04 9.59
N SER A 81 -10.46 27.77 9.23
CA SER A 81 -9.93 27.38 7.93
C SER A 81 -10.84 27.83 6.80
N ALA A 82 -10.25 28.16 5.66
CA ALA A 82 -11.01 28.41 4.43
C ALA A 82 -11.06 27.15 3.57
N PHE A 83 -12.15 26.98 2.82
CA PHE A 83 -12.37 25.83 1.98
C PHE A 83 -12.73 26.24 0.56
N ALA A 84 -12.36 25.42 -0.41
CA ALA A 84 -12.78 25.54 -1.78
C ALA A 84 -13.04 24.16 -2.38
N ASP A 85 -14.15 24.04 -3.12
CA ASP A 85 -14.45 22.90 -3.95
C ASP A 85 -14.30 23.32 -5.42
N THR A 86 -13.49 22.59 -6.19
CA THR A 86 -13.21 22.91 -7.59
C THR A 86 -13.32 21.65 -8.43
N ALA A 87 -14.24 21.63 -9.38
CA ALA A 87 -14.35 20.52 -10.33
C ALA A 87 -13.08 20.44 -11.20
N ILE A 88 -12.57 19.24 -11.44
CA ILE A 88 -11.55 18.99 -12.46
C ILE A 88 -12.24 18.67 -13.78
N GLY A 89 -13.09 17.64 -13.80
CA GLY A 89 -13.72 17.12 -15.01
C GLY A 89 -13.77 15.59 -15.00
N THR A 90 -14.07 15.00 -16.15
CA THR A 90 -14.32 13.58 -16.33
C THR A 90 -13.21 12.94 -17.18
N PRO A 91 -12.41 12.01 -16.64
CA PRO A 91 -11.40 11.28 -17.39
C PRO A 91 -11.95 10.64 -18.68
N TRP A 92 -11.35 11.02 -19.81
CA TRP A 92 -11.74 10.69 -21.20
C TRP A 92 -13.22 10.95 -21.55
N GLY A 93 -13.93 11.75 -20.75
CA GLY A 93 -15.39 11.88 -20.77
C GLY A 93 -16.14 10.60 -20.32
N SER A 94 -15.49 9.43 -20.33
CA SER A 94 -15.99 8.17 -19.80
C SER A 94 -14.83 7.19 -19.60
N TYR A 95 -14.95 6.31 -18.60
CA TYR A 95 -13.96 5.30 -18.25
C TYR A 95 -14.66 3.98 -17.89
N LEU A 96 -13.92 2.88 -17.85
CA LEU A 96 -14.45 1.55 -17.57
C LEU A 96 -14.61 1.29 -16.07
N ARG A 97 -13.58 1.66 -15.31
CA ARG A 97 -13.45 1.41 -13.88
C ARG A 97 -12.68 2.54 -13.22
N TRP A 98 -12.90 2.69 -11.92
CA TRP A 98 -12.11 3.59 -11.09
C TRP A 98 -11.64 2.88 -9.83
N PHE A 99 -10.51 3.36 -9.32
CA PHE A 99 -9.93 3.02 -8.04
C PHE A 99 -9.68 4.32 -7.26
N ALA A 100 -9.95 4.33 -5.97
CA ALA A 100 -9.59 5.46 -5.11
C ALA A 100 -9.06 4.97 -3.77
N LEU A 101 -8.12 5.70 -3.20
CA LEU A 101 -7.64 5.51 -1.84
C LEU A 101 -8.29 6.57 -0.94
N VAL A 102 -9.31 6.15 -0.20
CA VAL A 102 -10.16 7.05 0.58
C VAL A 102 -9.77 7.10 2.05
N ARG A 103 -9.94 8.27 2.67
CA ARG A 103 -9.79 8.50 4.11
C ARG A 103 -11.02 7.99 4.82
N VAL A 104 -11.07 6.69 5.11
CA VAL A 104 -12.26 6.09 5.75
C VAL A 104 -12.55 6.76 7.11
N TRP A 105 -11.48 7.21 7.76
CA TRP A 105 -11.42 8.22 8.83
C TRP A 105 -9.95 8.66 8.95
N SER A 106 -9.63 9.61 9.82
CA SER A 106 -8.32 10.27 9.85
C SER A 106 -7.09 9.33 9.82
N PRO A 107 -6.98 8.25 10.64
CA PRO A 107 -5.75 7.45 10.63
C PRO A 107 -5.66 6.40 9.52
N TRP A 108 -6.76 6.03 8.84
CA TRP A 108 -6.77 4.90 7.92
C TRP A 108 -7.25 5.26 6.52
N LEU A 109 -6.44 4.85 5.54
CA LEU A 109 -6.81 4.81 4.15
C LEU A 109 -7.38 3.43 3.80
N ALA A 110 -8.32 3.39 2.87
CA ALA A 110 -8.79 2.13 2.30
C ALA A 110 -9.12 2.27 0.82
N PRO A 111 -8.99 1.18 0.06
CA PRO A 111 -9.38 1.20 -1.33
C PRO A 111 -10.90 1.33 -1.47
N ARG A 112 -11.31 1.98 -2.55
CA ARG A 112 -12.64 1.98 -3.13
C ARG A 112 -12.51 1.74 -4.62
N GLN A 113 -13.49 1.04 -5.16
CA GLN A 113 -13.54 0.75 -6.58
C GLN A 113 -14.96 0.94 -7.07
N GLY A 114 -15.07 1.17 -8.36
CA GLY A 114 -16.35 1.15 -9.04
C GLY A 114 -16.17 1.07 -10.54
N LYS A 115 -17.30 1.14 -11.24
CA LYS A 115 -17.37 0.99 -12.70
C LYS A 115 -17.33 2.37 -13.36
N THR A 116 -18.44 2.79 -13.94
CA THR A 116 -18.51 3.97 -14.83
C THR A 116 -19.02 5.24 -14.14
N HIS A 117 -19.19 5.23 -12.81
CA HIS A 117 -19.66 6.38 -12.04
C HIS A 117 -18.79 6.56 -10.80
N PHE A 118 -18.03 7.65 -10.76
CA PHE A 118 -17.14 7.98 -9.65
C PHE A 118 -17.94 8.61 -8.52
N ALA A 119 -18.05 7.86 -7.43
CA ALA A 119 -18.78 8.26 -6.23
C ALA A 119 -18.13 7.62 -5.00
N PRO A 120 -16.94 8.08 -4.59
CA PRO A 120 -16.33 7.62 -3.35
C PRO A 120 -17.20 8.04 -2.15
N ASP A 121 -17.33 7.16 -1.15
CA ASP A 121 -18.10 7.41 0.07
C ASP A 121 -17.41 8.38 1.06
N LYS A 122 -16.15 8.69 0.79
CA LYS A 122 -15.24 9.49 1.61
C LYS A 122 -14.24 10.22 0.73
N ASP A 123 -13.65 11.28 1.28
CA ASP A 123 -12.60 12.07 0.63
C ASP A 123 -11.40 11.18 0.27
N ALA A 124 -10.98 11.23 -1.00
CA ALA A 124 -9.87 10.43 -1.51
C ALA A 124 -8.57 11.23 -1.60
N ILE A 125 -7.42 10.56 -1.46
CA ILE A 125 -6.10 11.20 -1.63
C ILE A 125 -5.44 10.81 -2.95
N LEU A 126 -5.87 9.68 -3.52
CA LEU A 126 -5.44 9.19 -4.82
C LEU A 126 -6.66 8.60 -5.53
N CYS A 127 -6.82 8.90 -6.80
CA CYS A 127 -7.83 8.30 -7.66
C CYS A 127 -7.16 7.82 -8.95
N SER A 128 -7.70 6.78 -9.57
CA SER A 128 -7.22 6.28 -10.84
C SER A 128 -8.38 5.76 -11.67
N PHE A 129 -8.31 5.97 -12.98
CA PHE A 129 -9.37 5.66 -13.93
C PHE A 129 -8.81 4.83 -15.08
N LEU A 130 -9.49 3.73 -15.41
CA LEU A 130 -9.11 2.81 -16.46
C LEU A 130 -9.84 3.14 -17.77
N SER A 131 -9.09 3.49 -18.82
CA SER A 131 -9.62 3.75 -20.16
C SER A 131 -10.02 2.45 -20.87
N SER A 132 -10.81 2.58 -21.94
CA SER A 132 -11.15 1.48 -22.85
C SER A 132 -9.96 0.91 -23.63
N LYS A 133 -8.81 1.60 -23.61
CA LYS A 133 -7.53 1.19 -24.20
C LYS A 133 -6.54 0.64 -23.16
N GLY A 134 -6.95 0.48 -21.90
CA GLY A 134 -6.12 -0.10 -20.85
C GLY A 134 -5.12 0.86 -20.24
N GLU A 135 -5.36 2.16 -20.41
CA GLU A 135 -4.55 3.21 -19.81
C GLU A 135 -5.11 3.58 -18.45
N SER A 136 -4.22 3.90 -17.52
CA SER A 136 -4.55 4.48 -16.22
C SER A 136 -4.29 5.97 -16.24
N LEU A 137 -5.29 6.77 -15.86
CA LEU A 137 -5.13 8.19 -15.53
C LEU A 137 -5.19 8.31 -14.01
N VAL A 138 -4.05 8.60 -13.39
CA VAL A 138 -3.89 8.67 -11.92
C VAL A 138 -3.88 10.13 -11.49
N PHE A 139 -4.61 10.43 -10.42
CA PHE A 139 -4.68 11.73 -9.77
C PHE A 139 -4.18 11.55 -8.33
N LEU A 140 -3.26 12.40 -7.89
CA LEU A 140 -2.76 12.45 -6.51
C LEU A 140 -2.99 13.86 -5.95
N ALA A 141 -3.72 13.92 -4.84
CA ALA A 141 -3.96 15.16 -4.13
C ALA A 141 -2.75 15.48 -3.26
N PHE A 142 -1.94 16.45 -3.70
CA PHE A 142 -0.77 16.87 -2.95
C PHE A 142 -1.22 17.86 -1.86
N SER A 143 -0.87 17.55 -0.61
CA SER A 143 -1.12 18.45 0.53
C SER A 143 0.21 19.07 0.95
N GLU A 144 0.30 20.38 0.89
CA GLU A 144 1.49 21.13 1.30
C GLU A 144 1.64 21.08 2.84
N LEU A 145 2.87 21.29 3.33
CA LEU A 145 3.26 21.23 4.75
C LEU A 145 2.25 22.03 5.60
N GLY A 146 1.53 21.36 6.52
CA GLY A 146 0.67 21.92 7.56
C GLY A 146 -0.53 22.82 7.17
N SER A 147 -0.50 23.41 5.98
CA SER A 147 -1.19 24.67 5.67
C SER A 147 -2.23 24.52 4.57
N ALA A 148 -2.07 23.56 3.66
CA ALA A 148 -3.08 23.21 2.66
C ALA A 148 -3.33 21.71 2.65
N LEU A 149 -4.58 21.30 2.90
CA LEU A 149 -5.01 19.91 2.80
C LEU A 149 -5.88 19.74 1.56
N THR A 150 -5.44 18.89 0.63
CA THR A 150 -6.13 18.64 -0.63
C THR A 150 -6.64 17.21 -0.67
N THR A 151 -7.89 17.02 -1.10
CA THR A 151 -8.52 15.72 -1.29
C THR A 151 -9.44 15.72 -2.51
N PHE A 152 -9.86 14.55 -2.98
CA PHE A 152 -10.82 14.38 -4.06
C PHE A 152 -12.21 13.99 -3.54
N ARG A 153 -13.22 14.52 -4.22
CA ARG A 153 -14.62 14.13 -4.15
C ARG A 153 -15.15 13.94 -5.58
N ASN A 154 -16.44 13.68 -5.70
CA ASN A 154 -17.12 13.70 -6.99
C ASN A 154 -17.94 14.97 -7.18
N THR A 155 -18.19 15.34 -8.43
CA THR A 155 -19.25 16.28 -8.80
C THR A 155 -20.61 15.57 -8.78
N ASP A 156 -21.70 16.34 -8.85
CA ASP A 156 -23.07 15.78 -8.99
C ASP A 156 -23.25 14.93 -10.26
N THR A 157 -22.41 15.17 -11.28
CA THR A 157 -22.42 14.42 -12.55
C THR A 157 -21.48 13.21 -12.55
N GLY A 158 -20.78 12.93 -11.44
CA GLY A 158 -19.83 11.81 -11.35
C GLY A 158 -18.45 12.08 -11.98
N GLY A 159 -18.12 13.36 -12.19
CA GLY A 159 -16.77 13.81 -12.51
C GLY A 159 -15.91 13.96 -11.26
N VAL A 160 -14.61 14.21 -11.42
CA VAL A 160 -13.67 14.40 -10.32
C VAL A 160 -13.73 15.85 -9.84
N SER A 161 -13.81 16.06 -8.53
CA SER A 161 -13.68 17.37 -7.88
C SER A 161 -12.61 17.34 -6.79
N VAL A 162 -12.05 18.49 -6.51
CA VAL A 162 -11.10 18.70 -5.42
C VAL A 162 -11.79 19.42 -4.29
N HIS A 163 -11.64 18.93 -3.08
CA HIS A 163 -11.96 19.63 -1.85
C HIS A 163 -10.65 20.00 -1.16
N ALA A 164 -10.40 21.30 -1.03
CA ALA A 164 -9.18 21.84 -0.45
C ALA A 164 -9.48 22.72 0.77
N ARG A 165 -8.67 22.56 1.81
CA ARG A 165 -8.64 23.40 3.01
C ARG A 165 -7.37 24.22 3.02
N ASN A 166 -7.47 25.50 3.35
CA ASN A 166 -6.35 26.40 3.65
C ASN A 166 -6.42 26.85 5.11
N ASP A 167 -5.31 26.70 5.83
CA ASP A 167 -5.14 27.13 7.22
C ASP A 167 -4.32 28.44 7.32
N GLU A 168 -3.81 28.97 6.20
CA GLU A 168 -3.07 30.23 6.15
C GLU A 168 -3.97 31.45 6.05
N THR A 169 -3.56 32.56 6.68
CA THR A 169 -4.23 33.87 6.56
C THR A 169 -3.97 34.55 5.21
N THR A 170 -3.20 33.90 4.34
CA THR A 170 -2.91 34.34 2.97
C THR A 170 -3.51 33.37 1.95
N LYS A 171 -3.69 33.83 0.71
CA LYS A 171 -4.20 32.97 -0.37
C LYS A 171 -3.22 31.83 -0.61
N GLY A 172 -3.72 30.59 -0.49
CA GLY A 172 -2.95 29.38 -0.76
C GLY A 172 -3.19 28.87 -2.18
N LYS A 173 -2.68 27.66 -2.44
CA LYS A 173 -2.99 26.89 -3.65
C LYS A 173 -3.32 25.45 -3.31
N ALA A 174 -4.25 24.86 -4.06
CA ALA A 174 -4.40 23.42 -4.12
C ALA A 174 -3.60 22.89 -5.32
N ILE A 175 -2.80 21.84 -5.10
CA ILE A 175 -1.97 21.21 -6.13
C ILE A 175 -2.40 19.76 -6.31
N ILE A 176 -2.72 19.40 -7.55
CA ILE A 176 -2.98 18.02 -7.95
C ILE A 176 -1.92 17.58 -8.94
N LEU A 177 -1.45 16.34 -8.80
CA LEU A 177 -0.56 15.71 -9.76
C LEU A 177 -1.34 14.68 -10.56
N VAL A 178 -1.16 14.68 -11.87
CA VAL A 178 -1.86 13.79 -12.79
C VAL A 178 -0.85 13.08 -13.66
N SER A 179 -0.97 11.76 -13.80
CA SER A 179 -0.17 11.00 -14.76
C SER A 179 -1.04 10.07 -15.60
N GLN A 180 -0.58 9.82 -16.82
CA GLN A 180 -1.15 8.83 -17.72
C GLN A 180 -0.09 7.76 -18.02
N GLY A 181 -0.50 6.50 -18.09
CA GLY A 181 0.35 5.39 -18.49
C GLY A 181 -0.41 4.08 -18.70
N HIS A 182 0.20 3.12 -19.40
CA HIS A 182 -0.39 1.79 -19.63
C HIS A 182 -0.22 0.83 -18.44
N ASP A 183 0.71 1.14 -17.54
CA ASP A 183 0.92 0.39 -16.31
C ASP A 183 0.50 1.27 -15.11
N PHE A 184 -0.42 0.76 -14.31
CA PHE A 184 -0.96 1.46 -13.15
C PHE A 184 0.13 1.84 -12.15
N GLU A 185 1.08 0.94 -11.88
CA GLU A 185 2.14 1.15 -10.91
C GLU A 185 3.13 2.21 -11.39
N GLN A 186 3.48 2.22 -12.68
CA GLN A 186 4.30 3.27 -13.27
C GLN A 186 3.59 4.63 -13.22
N ALA A 187 2.28 4.68 -13.51
CA ALA A 187 1.51 5.92 -13.42
C ALA A 187 1.46 6.45 -11.97
N VAL A 188 1.20 5.60 -10.98
CA VAL A 188 1.26 5.97 -9.55
C VAL A 188 2.67 6.41 -9.16
N ALA A 189 3.71 5.69 -9.60
CA ALA A 189 5.09 6.06 -9.32
C ALA A 189 5.43 7.45 -9.89
N ALA A 190 4.93 7.80 -11.08
CA ALA A 190 5.15 9.10 -11.71
C ALA A 190 4.67 10.27 -10.82
N VAL A 191 3.40 10.24 -10.39
CA VAL A 191 2.84 11.30 -9.53
C VAL A 191 3.50 11.33 -8.16
N MET A 192 3.80 10.16 -7.60
CA MET A 192 4.42 10.06 -6.29
C MET A 192 5.89 10.54 -6.31
N HIS A 193 6.63 10.32 -7.42
CA HIS A 193 8.01 10.77 -7.55
C HIS A 193 8.04 12.30 -7.62
N HIS A 194 7.10 12.88 -8.37
CA HIS A 194 6.97 14.33 -8.46
C HIS A 194 6.49 14.96 -7.14
N ALA A 195 5.58 14.30 -6.41
CA ALA A 195 5.19 14.73 -5.06
C ALA A 195 6.40 14.79 -4.12
N ARG A 196 7.31 13.80 -4.20
CA ARG A 196 8.56 13.81 -3.45
C ARG A 196 9.45 15.00 -3.82
N ASP A 197 9.59 15.29 -5.10
CA ASP A 197 10.39 16.42 -5.58
C ASP A 197 9.80 17.77 -5.14
N LEU A 198 8.47 17.88 -5.07
CA LEU A 198 7.80 19.06 -4.51
C LEU A 198 8.02 19.19 -2.99
N ALA A 199 7.78 18.12 -2.23
CA ALA A 199 7.98 18.10 -0.78
C ALA A 199 9.43 18.44 -0.39
N THR A 200 10.41 17.90 -1.13
CA THR A 200 11.83 18.17 -0.91
C THR A 200 12.16 19.65 -1.17
N ARG A 201 11.67 20.22 -2.28
CA ARG A 201 11.89 21.64 -2.60
C ARG A 201 11.24 22.58 -1.60
N ALA A 202 10.03 22.26 -1.14
CA ALA A 202 9.32 23.06 -0.13
C ALA A 202 10.15 23.17 1.16
N ARG A 203 10.80 22.07 1.58
CA ARG A 203 11.64 22.05 2.78
C ARG A 203 12.97 22.78 2.63
N THR A 204 13.67 22.64 1.51
CA THR A 204 14.93 23.38 1.27
C THR A 204 14.72 24.90 1.29
N ALA A 205 13.50 25.36 1.00
CA ALA A 205 13.15 26.78 1.10
C ALA A 205 12.94 27.26 2.54
N THR A 206 12.71 26.37 3.52
CA THR A 206 12.32 26.72 4.90
C THR A 206 13.38 26.46 5.97
N GLU A 207 14.40 25.62 5.72
CA GLU A 207 15.44 25.28 6.72
C GLU A 207 16.87 25.22 6.13
N GLU A 208 17.86 25.59 6.95
CA GLU A 208 19.28 25.26 6.73
C GLU A 208 19.45 23.73 6.73
N VAL A 209 20.13 23.21 5.71
CA VAL A 209 20.48 21.80 5.57
C VAL A 209 21.19 21.35 6.86
N TYR A 210 20.58 20.45 7.62
CA TYR A 210 21.30 19.75 8.68
C TYR A 210 22.52 19.07 8.05
N GLU A 211 23.71 19.57 8.39
CA GLU A 211 24.99 18.97 7.96
C GLU A 211 24.95 17.47 8.23
N GLU A 212 25.51 16.69 7.30
CA GLU A 212 25.74 15.25 7.45
C GLU A 212 26.45 14.97 8.77
N SER A 213 25.67 14.67 9.81
CA SER A 213 26.22 14.40 11.12
C SER A 213 26.96 13.06 11.09
N GLU A 214 28.06 13.00 11.86
CA GLU A 214 28.90 11.83 12.15
C GLU A 214 28.13 10.51 12.48
N TRP A 215 26.82 10.57 12.71
CA TRP A 215 25.93 9.46 13.06
C TRP A 215 25.56 8.53 11.90
N GLN A 216 25.66 8.95 10.64
CA GLN A 216 25.57 8.03 9.48
C GLN A 216 26.61 6.89 9.58
N LYS A 217 27.69 7.10 10.34
CA LYS A 217 28.74 6.09 10.61
C LYS A 217 28.41 5.15 11.78
N LYS A 218 27.45 5.49 12.67
CA LYS A 218 27.14 4.69 13.88
C LYS A 218 26.12 3.58 13.68
N ASP A 219 25.22 3.69 12.70
CA ASP A 219 24.14 2.70 12.48
C ASP A 219 24.43 1.78 11.26
N ALA A 220 25.72 1.46 11.05
CA ALA A 220 26.18 0.56 9.99
C ALA A 220 26.03 -0.93 10.36
N ASN A 221 25.39 -1.26 11.49
CA ASN A 221 25.24 -2.65 11.91
C ASN A 221 24.02 -3.30 11.24
N LEU A 222 24.18 -3.64 9.96
CA LEU A 222 23.23 -4.32 9.08
C LEU A 222 22.55 -5.55 9.75
N GLU A 223 23.25 -6.25 10.64
CA GLU A 223 22.72 -7.43 11.34
C GLU A 223 21.55 -7.08 12.27
N TRP A 224 21.51 -5.89 12.86
CA TRP A 224 20.42 -5.48 13.77
C TRP A 224 19.19 -4.98 13.03
N GLN A 225 19.38 -4.25 11.93
CA GLN A 225 18.27 -3.84 11.06
C GLN A 225 17.55 -5.07 10.50
N GLN A 226 18.30 -6.11 10.13
CA GLN A 226 17.74 -7.42 9.78
C GLN A 226 16.94 -8.01 10.95
N ASN A 227 17.48 -8.07 12.17
CA ASN A 227 16.74 -8.66 13.32
C ASN A 227 15.44 -7.91 13.67
N TRP A 228 15.39 -6.60 13.49
CA TRP A 228 14.20 -5.79 13.79
C TRP A 228 13.05 -6.05 12.81
N PHE A 229 13.34 -6.14 11.52
CA PHE A 229 12.32 -6.35 10.47
C PHE A 229 12.07 -7.82 10.14
N ASP A 230 13.07 -8.69 10.31
CA ASP A 230 13.01 -10.11 9.96
C ASP A 230 12.59 -10.97 11.14
N GLY A 231 12.61 -10.47 12.37
CA GLY A 231 12.28 -11.27 13.52
C GLY A 231 10.79 -11.24 13.87
N LEU A 232 10.34 -12.31 14.55
CA LEU A 232 8.96 -12.38 15.03
C LEU A 232 8.80 -11.42 16.22
N GLY A 233 7.85 -10.51 16.13
CA GLY A 233 7.53 -9.59 17.22
C GLY A 233 6.30 -10.03 18.02
N TYR A 234 6.23 -9.58 19.27
CA TYR A 234 5.07 -9.76 20.14
C TYR A 234 4.59 -8.41 20.68
N CYS A 235 3.28 -8.18 20.66
CA CYS A 235 2.69 -6.97 21.20
C CYS A 235 1.67 -7.29 22.31
N THR A 236 1.73 -6.55 23.41
CA THR A 236 0.90 -6.80 24.60
C THR A 236 -0.56 -6.36 24.48
N TRP A 237 -0.91 -5.56 23.47
CA TRP A 237 -2.20 -4.88 23.35
C TRP A 237 -3.43 -5.81 23.52
N ASN A 238 -3.64 -6.76 22.59
CA ASN A 238 -4.78 -7.68 22.68
C ASN A 238 -4.54 -8.80 23.70
N ALA A 239 -3.28 -9.14 23.96
CA ALA A 239 -2.89 -10.28 24.78
C ALA A 239 -3.08 -10.06 26.28
N LEU A 240 -2.68 -8.89 26.81
CA LEU A 240 -2.59 -8.64 28.26
C LEU A 240 -3.66 -7.66 28.78
N GLY A 241 -4.37 -7.02 27.85
CA GLY A 241 -5.42 -6.04 28.10
C GLY A 241 -4.90 -4.73 28.69
N GLN A 242 -5.83 -3.80 28.93
CA GLN A 242 -5.50 -2.43 29.34
C GLN A 242 -4.85 -2.29 30.72
N LYS A 243 -5.06 -3.23 31.65
CA LYS A 243 -4.40 -3.20 32.97
C LYS A 243 -3.08 -3.95 32.91
N LEU A 244 -2.08 -3.29 32.34
CA LEU A 244 -0.75 -3.85 32.21
C LEU A 244 0.01 -3.77 33.55
N THR A 245 0.74 -4.82 33.87
CA THR A 245 1.55 -4.93 35.10
C THR A 245 2.84 -5.66 34.76
N GLU A 246 3.93 -5.39 35.48
CA GLU A 246 5.20 -6.11 35.30
C GLU A 246 5.02 -7.64 35.34
N GLU A 247 4.23 -8.15 36.31
CA GLU A 247 3.96 -9.58 36.47
C GLU A 247 3.35 -10.20 35.21
N LYS A 248 2.33 -9.56 34.62
CA LYS A 248 1.72 -10.01 33.36
C LYS A 248 2.71 -10.04 32.20
N VAL A 249 3.58 -9.04 32.09
CA VAL A 249 4.58 -8.98 31.02
C VAL A 249 5.62 -10.10 31.20
N LEU A 250 6.13 -10.29 32.42
CA LEU A 250 7.06 -11.37 32.73
C LEU A 250 6.44 -12.75 32.52
N HIS A 251 5.18 -12.93 32.92
CA HIS A 251 4.42 -14.14 32.66
C HIS A 251 4.28 -14.39 31.15
N ALA A 252 3.96 -13.37 30.37
CA ALA A 252 3.85 -13.48 28.92
C ALA A 252 5.16 -13.93 28.27
N VAL A 253 6.27 -13.28 28.62
CA VAL A 253 7.61 -13.64 28.14
C VAL A 253 7.96 -15.07 28.55
N GLN A 254 7.68 -15.46 29.79
CA GLN A 254 7.91 -16.82 30.26
C GLN A 254 7.10 -17.85 29.44
N LYS A 255 5.83 -17.56 29.14
CA LYS A 255 5.00 -18.45 28.31
C LYS A 255 5.46 -18.56 26.87
N LEU A 256 5.98 -17.49 26.29
CA LEU A 256 6.62 -17.54 24.96
C LEU A 256 7.85 -18.45 24.99
N VAL A 257 8.70 -18.34 26.02
CA VAL A 257 9.88 -19.21 26.20
C VAL A 257 9.48 -20.67 26.41
N GLU A 258 8.49 -20.94 27.27
CA GLU A 258 7.95 -22.29 27.52
C GLU A 258 7.37 -22.93 26.24
N SER A 259 6.87 -22.10 25.31
CA SER A 259 6.32 -22.53 24.01
C SER A 259 7.37 -22.54 22.90
N GLU A 260 8.65 -22.31 23.22
CA GLU A 260 9.76 -22.22 22.25
C GLU A 260 9.59 -21.12 21.19
N ILE A 261 8.80 -20.08 21.49
CA ILE A 261 8.61 -18.89 20.64
C ILE A 261 9.69 -17.86 20.99
N ASN A 262 10.77 -17.83 20.20
CA ASN A 262 11.84 -16.86 20.36
C ASN A 262 11.53 -15.55 19.62
N ILE A 263 10.97 -14.57 20.31
CA ILE A 263 10.70 -13.24 19.74
C ILE A 263 11.99 -12.40 19.65
N THR A 264 12.07 -11.52 18.65
CA THR A 264 13.18 -10.54 18.53
C THR A 264 12.81 -9.15 19.01
N SER A 265 11.50 -8.87 19.10
CA SER A 265 10.97 -7.59 19.55
C SER A 265 9.74 -7.80 20.44
N LEU A 266 9.71 -7.10 21.56
CA LEU A 266 8.57 -6.99 22.46
C LEU A 266 8.10 -5.55 22.45
N ILE A 267 6.83 -5.33 22.08
CA ILE A 267 6.15 -4.04 22.17
C ILE A 267 5.26 -4.07 23.41
N ILE A 268 5.65 -3.29 24.43
CA ILE A 268 4.78 -2.93 25.53
C ILE A 268 3.85 -1.85 25.01
N ASP A 269 2.63 -2.26 24.68
CA ASP A 269 1.58 -1.36 24.21
C ASP A 269 1.01 -0.54 25.36
N ASP A 270 -0.04 0.22 25.07
CA ASP A 270 -0.75 1.15 25.93
C ASP A 270 -0.82 0.78 27.44
N ASN A 271 -0.84 1.82 28.29
CA ASN A 271 -1.07 1.79 29.74
C ASN A 271 0.13 1.36 30.59
N TRP A 272 1.36 1.61 30.14
CA TRP A 272 2.58 1.48 30.96
C TRP A 272 3.04 2.83 31.55
N GLN A 273 2.42 3.94 31.14
CA GLN A 273 2.74 5.30 31.56
C GLN A 273 1.96 5.77 32.79
N SER A 274 2.43 6.88 33.39
CA SER A 274 1.80 7.52 34.55
C SER A 274 0.58 8.32 34.09
N ILE A 275 -0.61 7.78 34.28
CA ILE A 275 -1.86 8.27 33.68
C ILE A 275 -2.81 8.78 34.77
N ASP A 276 -3.56 9.85 34.50
CA ASP A 276 -4.48 10.46 35.48
C ASP A 276 -5.83 9.74 35.64
N TYR A 277 -6.17 8.84 34.71
CA TYR A 277 -7.42 8.09 34.64
C TYR A 277 -8.68 8.96 34.74
N LYS A 278 -8.62 10.21 34.25
CA LYS A 278 -9.75 11.15 34.23
C LYS A 278 -10.60 10.98 32.97
N GLY A 279 -11.85 10.55 33.12
CA GLY A 279 -12.80 10.38 32.02
C GLY A 279 -13.51 9.03 32.07
N GLU A 280 -14.25 8.70 31.01
CA GLU A 280 -15.01 7.44 30.92
C GLU A 280 -14.17 6.30 30.32
N SER A 281 -13.07 6.61 29.63
CA SER A 281 -12.25 5.64 28.91
C SER A 281 -10.83 6.14 28.65
N GLN A 282 -9.95 5.24 28.19
CA GLN A 282 -8.57 5.55 27.82
C GLN A 282 -8.42 6.74 26.88
N PHE A 283 -9.41 6.99 26.01
CA PHE A 283 -9.39 8.05 25.00
C PHE A 283 -9.37 9.48 25.58
N GLN A 284 -9.66 9.60 26.87
CA GLN A 284 -9.72 10.86 27.62
C GLN A 284 -8.60 10.99 28.67
N TYR A 285 -7.98 9.88 29.09
CA TYR A 285 -6.95 9.92 30.12
C TYR A 285 -5.71 10.65 29.63
N ALA A 286 -5.01 11.35 30.51
CA ALA A 286 -3.88 12.19 30.11
C ALA A 286 -2.59 11.83 30.86
N TRP A 287 -1.46 12.14 30.23
CA TRP A 287 -0.14 11.78 30.74
C TRP A 287 0.36 12.74 31.81
N LEU A 288 0.77 12.20 32.96
CA LEU A 288 1.22 12.98 34.13
C LEU A 288 2.73 13.27 34.11
N GLU A 289 3.55 12.22 34.01
CA GLU A 289 5.00 12.30 34.10
C GLU A 289 5.71 11.16 33.36
N PHE A 290 7.00 11.35 33.07
CA PHE A 290 7.83 10.27 32.53
C PHE A 290 8.08 9.22 33.61
N GLU A 291 7.70 7.99 33.32
CA GLU A 291 8.07 6.80 34.05
C GLU A 291 8.47 5.73 33.05
N ALA A 292 9.37 4.83 33.41
CA ALA A 292 9.73 3.65 32.65
C ALA A 292 10.48 2.68 33.57
N GLU A 293 10.20 1.39 33.45
CA GLU A 293 11.03 0.35 34.07
C GLU A 293 12.16 -0.08 33.13
N ARG A 294 13.34 -0.39 33.68
CA ARG A 294 14.55 -0.60 32.88
C ARG A 294 14.59 -1.95 32.17
N LYS A 295 14.17 -2.04 30.90
CA LYS A 295 14.23 -3.28 30.09
C LYS A 295 14.42 -3.00 28.59
N HIS A 296 15.03 -3.96 27.88
CA HIS A 296 15.22 -3.99 26.43
C HIS A 296 13.90 -4.28 25.69
N ILE A 297 13.08 -3.26 25.48
CA ILE A 297 11.72 -3.36 24.90
C ILE A 297 11.43 -2.15 24.01
N ALA A 298 10.44 -2.26 23.13
CA ALA A 298 9.81 -1.10 22.52
C ALA A 298 8.56 -0.71 23.31
N VAL A 299 8.30 0.59 23.44
CA VAL A 299 7.14 1.11 24.21
C VAL A 299 6.23 1.98 23.35
N TRP A 300 4.94 1.88 23.61
CA TRP A 300 3.91 2.67 22.95
C TRP A 300 3.78 4.06 23.58
N HIS A 301 3.51 5.11 22.80
CA HIS A 301 2.98 6.38 23.31
C HIS A 301 2.20 7.10 22.21
N ALA A 302 1.31 8.02 22.57
CA ALA A 302 0.65 8.88 21.58
C ALA A 302 1.56 10.06 21.19
N LEU A 303 1.38 10.61 19.97
CA LEU A 303 2.13 11.77 19.49
C LEU A 303 1.98 13.01 20.40
N LEU A 304 0.82 13.17 21.02
CA LEU A 304 0.51 14.30 21.91
C LEU A 304 0.66 13.94 23.39
N GLY A 305 1.30 12.81 23.69
CA GLY A 305 1.49 12.27 25.03
C GLY A 305 0.77 10.95 25.24
N TYR A 306 -0.37 10.98 25.92
CA TYR A 306 -1.33 9.86 25.95
C TYR A 306 -2.54 10.19 25.06
N TRP A 307 -3.52 9.29 24.94
CA TRP A 307 -4.73 9.54 24.14
C TRP A 307 -5.41 10.87 24.47
N GLY A 308 -5.50 11.24 25.76
CA GLY A 308 -6.01 12.52 26.30
C GLY A 308 -5.17 13.75 26.00
N GLY A 309 -3.91 13.58 25.61
CA GLY A 309 -2.87 14.61 25.64
C GLY A 309 -2.07 14.57 26.94
N ILE A 310 -1.73 15.75 27.46
CA ILE A 310 -0.99 15.96 28.71
C ILE A 310 -1.97 16.33 29.83
N SER A 311 -1.78 15.78 31.02
CA SER A 311 -2.61 16.13 32.16
C SER A 311 -2.26 17.55 32.65
N PRO A 312 -3.21 18.49 32.76
CA PRO A 312 -2.95 19.87 33.19
C PRO A 312 -2.35 19.98 34.60
N GLU A 313 -2.60 18.98 35.44
CA GLU A 313 -2.10 18.90 36.82
C GLU A 313 -0.78 18.12 36.93
N GLY A 314 -0.37 17.47 35.83
CA GLY A 314 0.82 16.61 35.77
C GLY A 314 2.14 17.38 35.75
N LYS A 315 3.22 16.68 36.10
CA LYS A 315 4.59 17.21 36.09
C LYS A 315 5.02 17.67 34.69
N ILE A 316 4.54 17.02 33.62
CA ILE A 316 4.82 17.44 32.25
C ILE A 316 4.27 18.85 32.02
N ALA A 317 3.00 19.12 32.34
CA ALA A 317 2.39 20.45 32.18
C ALA A 317 3.04 21.54 33.07
N GLN A 318 3.64 21.14 34.19
CA GLN A 318 4.41 22.05 35.06
C GLN A 318 5.82 22.34 34.52
N THR A 319 6.39 21.42 33.73
CA THR A 319 7.77 21.48 33.24
C THR A 319 7.87 22.16 31.87
N TYR A 320 6.88 21.94 31.02
CA TYR A 320 6.82 22.42 29.64
C TYR A 320 5.64 23.37 29.45
N LYS A 321 5.83 24.41 28.64
CA LYS A 321 4.74 25.26 28.19
C LYS A 321 3.73 24.41 27.42
N THR A 322 2.46 24.58 27.76
CA THR A 322 1.34 23.88 27.13
C THR A 322 0.34 24.88 26.55
N VAL A 323 -0.43 24.42 25.57
CA VAL A 323 -1.57 25.12 24.97
C VAL A 323 -2.76 24.18 24.89
N GLU A 324 -3.96 24.75 24.75
CA GLU A 324 -5.17 23.97 24.50
C GLU A 324 -5.37 23.79 22.99
N ALA A 325 -5.61 22.55 22.57
CA ALA A 325 -6.00 22.21 21.21
C ALA A 325 -7.34 21.45 21.24
N VAL A 326 -8.32 21.93 20.48
CA VAL A 326 -9.65 21.30 20.40
C VAL A 326 -9.68 20.30 19.25
N CYS A 327 -10.04 19.05 19.54
CA CYS A 327 -10.22 18.01 18.54
C CYS A 327 -11.70 17.87 18.15
N GLU A 328 -11.98 17.65 16.87
CA GLU A 328 -13.34 17.35 16.40
C GLU A 328 -13.88 16.04 16.99
N VAL A 329 -15.20 15.96 17.13
CA VAL A 329 -15.86 14.74 17.62
C VAL A 329 -15.80 13.67 16.54
N SER A 330 -15.10 12.56 16.83
CA SER A 330 -15.13 11.38 15.95
C SER A 330 -16.55 10.79 15.91
N ARG A 331 -17.27 11.02 14.81
CA ARG A 331 -18.60 10.41 14.57
C ARG A 331 -18.51 8.91 14.30
N ARG A 332 -17.31 8.38 14.03
CA ARG A 332 -17.09 6.97 13.66
C ARG A 332 -16.65 6.17 14.89
N ARG A 333 -17.33 5.04 15.14
CA ARG A 333 -17.17 4.14 16.31
C ARG A 333 -17.58 4.71 17.68
N ASN A 334 -18.23 5.89 17.74
CA ASN A 334 -18.62 6.56 19.00
C ASN A 334 -17.46 6.68 20.01
N LEU A 335 -16.22 6.85 19.53
CA LEU A 335 -15.07 7.02 20.41
C LEU A 335 -15.05 8.46 20.95
N PRO A 336 -14.87 8.68 22.28
CA PRO A 336 -14.87 10.01 22.89
C PRO A 336 -13.52 10.71 22.65
N LEU A 337 -13.19 10.96 21.38
CA LEU A 337 -11.94 11.57 20.92
C LEU A 337 -12.02 13.09 20.74
N GLY A 338 -13.21 13.67 20.80
CA GLY A 338 -13.41 15.11 20.64
C GLY A 338 -13.26 15.90 21.93
N GLY A 339 -13.13 17.22 21.80
CA GLY A 339 -13.05 18.15 22.92
C GLY A 339 -11.66 18.78 23.11
N PRO A 340 -11.53 19.66 24.11
CA PRO A 340 -10.27 20.32 24.44
C PRO A 340 -9.25 19.32 24.99
N ARG A 341 -7.99 19.50 24.62
CA ARG A 341 -6.84 18.73 25.09
C ARG A 341 -5.68 19.66 25.38
N THR A 342 -4.98 19.42 26.48
CA THR A 342 -3.72 20.10 26.75
C THR A 342 -2.59 19.41 26.00
N VAL A 343 -1.85 20.17 25.20
CA VAL A 343 -0.73 19.68 24.39
C VAL A 343 0.50 20.54 24.65
N VAL A 344 1.70 20.02 24.42
CA VAL A 344 2.94 20.80 24.54
C VAL A 344 2.96 21.90 23.46
N ALA A 345 3.28 23.12 23.88
CA ALA A 345 3.31 24.30 23.02
C ALA A 345 4.52 24.27 22.08
N LYS A 346 4.43 24.98 20.94
CA LYS A 346 5.45 25.03 19.89
C LYS A 346 6.87 25.22 20.42
N GLU A 347 7.03 26.09 21.42
CA GLU A 347 8.33 26.46 21.99
C GLU A 347 9.02 25.32 22.73
N ASP A 348 8.24 24.36 23.26
CA ASP A 348 8.75 23.30 24.12
C ASP A 348 8.65 21.89 23.51
N VAL A 349 8.00 21.71 22.34
CA VAL A 349 7.86 20.39 21.70
C VAL A 349 9.22 19.71 21.52
N GLU A 350 10.24 20.46 21.11
CA GLU A 350 11.61 19.95 20.90
C GLU A 350 12.28 19.52 22.20
N ARG A 351 12.16 20.34 23.25
CA ARG A 351 12.69 20.03 24.57
C ARG A 351 11.99 18.80 25.15
N PHE A 352 10.67 18.75 25.04
CA PHE A 352 9.85 17.62 25.50
C PHE A 352 10.28 16.30 24.87
N TYR A 353 10.35 16.21 23.54
CA TYR A 353 10.75 14.98 22.86
C TYR A 353 12.22 14.61 23.11
N GLY A 354 13.11 15.60 23.15
CA GLY A 354 14.52 15.37 23.47
C GLY A 354 14.74 14.85 24.89
N ASP A 355 13.99 15.36 25.87
CA ASP A 355 14.04 14.89 27.25
C ASP A 355 13.38 13.52 27.41
N PHE A 356 12.20 13.32 26.81
CA PHE A 356 11.47 12.06 26.89
C PHE A 356 12.26 10.90 26.28
N TYR A 357 12.74 11.06 25.05
CA TYR A 357 13.45 9.97 24.38
C TYR A 357 14.83 9.73 24.98
N ARG A 358 15.50 10.77 25.51
CA ARG A 358 16.70 10.58 26.33
C ARG A 358 16.39 9.73 27.56
N PHE A 359 15.33 10.09 28.31
CA PHE A 359 14.88 9.33 29.47
C PHE A 359 14.60 7.86 29.14
N LEU A 360 13.90 7.57 28.03
CA LEU A 360 13.65 6.20 27.57
C LEU A 360 14.94 5.44 27.27
N THR A 361 15.86 6.05 26.50
CA THR A 361 17.14 5.40 26.17
C THR A 361 18.00 5.17 27.42
N GLU A 362 18.00 6.09 28.39
CA GLU A 362 18.69 5.93 29.68
C GLU A 362 18.04 4.85 30.57
N ALA A 363 16.74 4.62 30.40
CA ALA A 363 16.04 3.48 31.00
C ALA A 363 16.35 2.14 30.28
N GLY A 364 16.96 2.15 29.10
CA GLY A 364 17.28 0.94 28.35
C GLY A 364 16.21 0.49 27.35
N ILE A 365 15.25 1.37 27.05
CA ILE A 365 14.24 1.16 26.00
C ILE A 365 14.91 1.23 24.62
N ASP A 366 14.61 0.27 23.76
CA ASP A 366 15.28 0.09 22.47
C ASP A 366 14.53 0.74 21.31
N GLY A 367 13.23 1.00 21.44
CA GLY A 367 12.42 1.57 20.38
C GLY A 367 11.09 2.12 20.88
N VAL A 368 10.35 2.74 19.97
CA VAL A 368 9.03 3.31 20.28
C VAL A 368 8.01 2.96 19.21
N LYS A 369 6.76 2.78 19.61
CA LYS A 369 5.58 2.82 18.75
C LYS A 369 4.84 4.11 19.03
N THR A 370 4.98 5.11 18.15
CA THR A 370 4.27 6.38 18.31
C THR A 370 2.95 6.32 17.58
N ASP A 371 1.88 6.36 18.34
CA ASP A 371 0.52 6.13 17.92
C ASP A 371 -0.32 7.42 17.97
N ALA A 372 -1.58 7.32 17.56
CA ALA A 372 -2.54 8.41 17.51
C ALA A 372 -2.00 9.66 16.79
N GLN A 373 -1.07 9.49 15.84
CA GLN A 373 -0.47 10.62 15.11
C GLN A 373 -1.53 11.40 14.32
N PHE A 374 -2.58 10.73 13.86
CA PHE A 374 -3.71 11.37 13.20
C PHE A 374 -4.42 12.43 14.01
N VAL A 375 -4.27 12.48 15.35
CA VAL A 375 -5.03 13.43 16.18
C VAL A 375 -4.76 14.88 15.78
N ILE A 376 -3.56 15.20 15.27
CA ILE A 376 -3.25 16.55 14.77
C ILE A 376 -4.08 16.92 13.52
N ASP A 377 -4.53 15.92 12.75
CA ASP A 377 -5.44 16.10 11.62
C ASP A 377 -6.89 16.37 12.07
N THR A 378 -7.20 16.18 13.36
CA THR A 378 -8.55 16.39 13.94
C THR A 378 -8.72 17.75 14.62
N TRP A 379 -7.67 18.59 14.70
CA TRP A 379 -7.77 19.90 15.36
C TRP A 379 -8.75 20.85 14.68
N VAL A 380 -9.51 21.64 15.43
CA VAL A 380 -10.55 22.51 14.84
C VAL A 380 -9.96 23.83 14.34
N ASN A 381 -9.08 24.46 15.12
CA ASN A 381 -8.57 25.79 14.85
C ASN A 381 -7.46 25.82 13.80
N ALA A 382 -7.60 26.68 12.80
CA ALA A 382 -6.59 26.91 11.76
C ALA A 382 -5.26 27.42 12.35
N SER A 383 -5.32 28.27 13.38
CA SER A 383 -4.16 28.78 14.11
C SER A 383 -3.32 27.66 14.71
N VAL A 384 -3.96 26.74 15.45
CA VAL A 384 -3.31 25.57 16.07
C VAL A 384 -2.70 24.65 15.01
N ARG A 385 -3.42 24.38 13.92
CA ARG A 385 -2.92 23.53 12.82
C ARG A 385 -1.65 24.11 12.19
N ARG A 386 -1.72 25.38 11.76
CA ARG A 386 -0.61 26.11 11.16
C ARG A 386 0.59 26.24 12.10
N GLU A 387 0.34 26.39 13.39
CA GLU A 387 1.42 26.57 14.38
C GLU A 387 2.11 25.25 14.75
N LEU A 388 1.35 24.16 14.91
CA LEU A 388 1.81 22.96 15.59
C LEU A 388 1.99 21.71 14.70
N ILE A 389 1.24 21.52 13.61
CA ILE A 389 1.29 20.25 12.84
C ILE A 389 2.71 19.93 12.40
N ASP A 390 3.33 20.83 11.64
CA ASP A 390 4.67 20.61 11.10
C ASP A 390 5.70 20.52 12.22
N LYS A 391 5.56 21.35 13.28
CA LYS A 391 6.48 21.30 14.44
C LYS A 391 6.46 19.93 15.11
N TYR A 392 5.29 19.34 15.33
CA TYR A 392 5.19 17.99 15.91
C TYR A 392 5.76 16.94 14.96
N LEU A 393 5.45 17.00 13.67
CA LEU A 393 5.94 16.05 12.67
C LEU A 393 7.48 16.10 12.54
N ASP A 394 8.07 17.29 12.49
CA ASP A 394 9.52 17.50 12.39
C ASP A 394 10.26 17.07 13.64
N VAL A 395 9.78 17.51 14.81
CA VAL A 395 10.42 17.18 16.08
C VAL A 395 10.32 15.69 16.36
N TRP A 396 9.14 15.09 16.17
CA TRP A 396 8.99 13.65 16.37
C TRP A 396 9.89 12.86 15.41
N SER A 397 9.91 13.23 14.13
CA SER A 397 10.72 12.55 13.11
C SER A 397 12.21 12.65 13.42
N SER A 398 12.71 13.83 13.78
CA SER A 398 14.12 14.03 14.10
C SER A 398 14.51 13.38 15.43
N ALA A 399 13.71 13.52 16.48
CA ALA A 399 13.99 12.95 17.80
C ALA A 399 13.92 11.42 17.77
N SER A 400 12.90 10.84 17.14
CA SER A 400 12.76 9.37 17.06
C SER A 400 13.96 8.74 16.36
N PHE A 401 14.37 9.34 15.24
CA PHE A 401 15.55 8.88 14.51
C PHE A 401 16.84 9.08 15.32
N ARG A 402 17.01 10.23 16.00
CA ARG A 402 18.20 10.51 16.81
C ARG A 402 18.40 9.51 17.95
N HIS A 403 17.32 9.11 18.61
CA HIS A 403 17.38 8.27 19.81
C HIS A 403 17.24 6.78 19.53
N PHE A 404 16.43 6.40 18.52
CA PHE A 404 16.07 5.01 18.24
C PHE A 404 16.47 4.53 16.84
N GLY A 405 16.99 5.41 15.98
CA GLY A 405 17.33 5.07 14.59
C GLY A 405 16.08 4.62 13.82
N VAL A 406 16.14 3.43 13.23
CA VAL A 406 14.99 2.82 12.51
C VAL A 406 13.96 2.15 13.45
N LYS A 407 14.22 2.08 14.75
CA LYS A 407 13.37 1.40 15.75
C LYS A 407 12.22 2.29 16.26
N ALA A 408 11.56 2.97 15.33
CA ALA A 408 10.41 3.82 15.61
C ALA A 408 9.26 3.48 14.67
N ILE A 409 8.18 2.93 15.22
CA ILE A 409 6.97 2.61 14.47
C ILE A 409 6.11 3.87 14.38
N SER A 410 5.78 4.26 13.15
CA SER A 410 4.84 5.34 12.86
C SER A 410 3.42 4.78 12.77
N CYS A 411 2.68 4.80 13.89
CA CYS A 411 1.35 4.19 13.98
C CYS A 411 0.23 5.23 13.84
N MET A 412 -0.89 4.81 13.24
CA MET A 412 -2.06 5.65 12.96
C MET A 412 -1.72 6.99 12.29
N SER A 413 -0.78 6.96 11.33
CA SER A 413 -0.15 8.14 10.73
C SER A 413 -0.44 8.32 9.23
N GLN A 414 -1.48 7.68 8.69
CA GLN A 414 -1.81 7.77 7.26
C GLN A 414 -2.58 9.06 6.88
N ILE A 415 -2.32 10.15 7.61
CA ILE A 415 -2.87 11.47 7.28
C ILE A 415 -2.04 12.12 6.16
N PRO A 416 -2.64 12.87 5.22
CA PRO A 416 -1.91 13.50 4.11
C PRO A 416 -0.71 14.33 4.56
N GLN A 417 -0.86 15.06 5.66
CA GLN A 417 0.20 15.91 6.21
C GLN A 417 1.41 15.06 6.61
N ALA A 418 1.23 13.94 7.30
CA ALA A 418 2.34 13.05 7.66
C ALA A 418 2.94 12.34 6.42
N LEU A 419 2.10 11.94 5.46
CA LEU A 419 2.54 11.28 4.23
C LEU A 419 3.48 12.18 3.41
N PHE A 420 3.06 13.42 3.13
CA PHE A 420 3.83 14.35 2.30
C PHE A 420 4.91 15.13 3.07
N HIS A 421 4.82 15.20 4.40
CA HIS A 421 5.80 15.84 5.27
C HIS A 421 6.83 14.84 5.80
N SER A 422 6.51 14.04 6.81
CA SER A 422 7.52 13.24 7.52
C SER A 422 7.91 11.94 6.81
N GLN A 423 7.03 11.35 6.00
CA GLN A 423 7.25 10.04 5.39
C GLN A 423 7.93 10.17 4.01
N MET A 424 7.60 11.18 3.20
CA MET A 424 8.19 11.33 1.86
C MET A 424 9.63 11.89 1.81
N LEU A 425 10.16 12.47 2.89
CA LEU A 425 11.45 13.18 2.88
C LEU A 425 12.67 12.25 2.81
N GLN A 426 13.72 12.70 2.11
CA GLN A 426 14.99 11.98 1.90
C GLN A 426 16.07 12.26 2.96
N ASN A 427 15.72 12.91 4.07
CA ASN A 427 16.68 13.17 5.16
C ASN A 427 17.00 11.91 6.01
N ARG A 428 16.59 10.73 5.55
CA ARG A 428 16.86 9.42 6.14
C ARG A 428 17.37 8.47 5.05
N PRO A 429 18.19 7.45 5.40
CA PRO A 429 18.56 6.41 4.46
C PRO A 429 17.31 5.83 3.77
N PRO A 430 17.30 5.71 2.43
CA PRO A 430 16.11 5.25 1.73
C PRO A 430 15.84 3.78 2.03
N LEU A 431 14.65 3.48 2.55
CA LEU A 431 14.19 2.09 2.78
C LEU A 431 13.34 1.59 1.62
N VAL A 432 12.33 2.37 1.22
CA VAL A 432 11.42 2.15 0.08
C VAL A 432 10.89 3.50 -0.42
N PHE A 433 9.94 3.51 -1.37
CA PHE A 433 9.39 4.71 -1.98
C PHE A 433 8.94 5.81 -0.98
N LEU A 434 8.24 5.46 0.10
CA LEU A 434 7.82 6.41 1.14
C LEU A 434 8.74 6.38 2.37
N ASN A 435 9.94 5.83 2.27
CA ASN A 435 10.85 5.60 3.41
C ASN A 435 10.18 4.90 4.62
N VAL A 436 9.08 4.18 4.42
CA VAL A 436 8.31 3.46 5.43
C VAL A 436 8.06 2.03 4.98
N LEU A 437 8.22 1.07 5.89
CA LEU A 437 7.78 -0.29 5.69
C LEU A 437 6.31 -0.39 6.13
N PRO A 438 5.35 -0.74 5.25
CA PRO A 438 3.95 -0.89 5.64
C PRO A 438 3.78 -1.97 6.70
N ASP A 439 3.11 -1.62 7.78
CA ASP A 439 2.74 -2.52 8.86
C ASP A 439 1.30 -3.01 8.64
N TRP A 440 1.11 -4.33 8.55
CA TRP A 440 -0.20 -4.97 8.35
C TRP A 440 -0.94 -5.26 9.67
N ASP A 441 -0.45 -4.66 10.75
CA ASP A 441 -0.98 -4.74 12.11
C ASP A 441 -0.80 -6.12 12.75
N MET A 442 -0.86 -6.12 14.08
CA MET A 442 -0.80 -7.33 14.90
C MET A 442 -1.94 -8.27 14.56
N PHE A 443 -1.76 -9.57 14.84
CA PHE A 443 -2.86 -10.53 14.73
C PHE A 443 -2.74 -11.67 15.75
N GLN A 444 -3.82 -12.40 15.91
CA GLN A 444 -3.89 -13.58 16.76
C GLN A 444 -3.78 -14.84 15.88
N THR A 445 -2.87 -15.74 16.25
CA THR A 445 -2.71 -17.06 15.62
C THR A 445 -3.87 -18.00 15.96
N VAL A 446 -4.55 -17.78 17.09
CA VAL A 446 -5.75 -18.51 17.49
C VAL A 446 -7.00 -17.68 17.15
N HIS A 447 -7.48 -17.80 15.91
CA HIS A 447 -8.71 -17.16 15.40
C HIS A 447 -9.21 -17.90 14.15
N ASP A 448 -10.51 -17.87 13.86
CA ASP A 448 -11.11 -18.57 12.69
C ASP A 448 -10.48 -18.19 11.34
N TYR A 449 -9.92 -16.98 11.25
CA TYR A 449 -9.27 -16.44 10.05
C TYR A 449 -7.74 -16.31 10.17
N SER A 450 -7.12 -16.93 11.19
CA SER A 450 -5.68 -16.75 11.46
C SER A 450 -4.80 -17.20 10.30
N GLY A 451 -5.12 -18.34 9.67
CA GLY A 451 -4.40 -18.83 8.48
C GLY A 451 -4.44 -17.85 7.30
N PHE A 452 -5.60 -17.21 7.10
CA PHE A 452 -5.77 -16.18 6.07
C PHE A 452 -4.89 -14.96 6.36
N HIS A 453 -4.91 -14.47 7.60
CA HIS A 453 -4.13 -13.33 8.04
C HIS A 453 -2.61 -13.59 8.07
N ALA A 454 -2.20 -14.81 8.42
CA ALA A 454 -0.83 -15.29 8.37
C ALA A 454 -0.29 -15.25 6.95
N ALA A 455 -0.99 -15.85 5.98
CA ALA A 455 -0.58 -15.86 4.58
C ALA A 455 -0.48 -14.44 3.99
N ALA A 456 -1.45 -13.57 4.33
CA ALA A 456 -1.45 -12.16 3.94
C ALA A 456 -0.20 -11.41 4.44
N ARG A 457 0.20 -11.63 5.69
CA ARG A 457 1.39 -11.04 6.30
C ARG A 457 2.69 -11.59 5.70
N CYS A 458 2.77 -12.90 5.47
CA CYS A 458 3.91 -13.51 4.79
C CYS A 458 4.12 -12.98 3.36
N VAL A 459 3.08 -12.60 2.61
CA VAL A 459 3.24 -12.02 1.26
C VAL A 459 3.43 -10.49 1.26
N SER A 460 3.16 -9.82 2.38
CA SER A 460 3.19 -8.36 2.50
C SER A 460 4.58 -7.73 2.34
N GLY A 461 5.64 -8.46 2.73
CA GLY A 461 7.00 -7.93 2.86
C GLY A 461 7.25 -7.08 4.12
N GLY A 462 6.21 -6.81 4.91
CA GLY A 462 6.26 -6.07 6.17
C GLY A 462 6.61 -6.93 7.39
N PRO A 463 6.62 -6.34 8.60
CA PRO A 463 6.88 -7.05 9.85
C PRO A 463 5.68 -7.91 10.25
N ILE A 464 5.91 -8.88 11.16
CA ILE A 464 4.84 -9.72 11.72
C ILE A 464 4.90 -9.65 13.25
N TYR A 465 3.82 -9.14 13.83
CA TYR A 465 3.60 -9.07 15.27
C TYR A 465 2.44 -9.98 15.68
N VAL A 466 2.68 -10.91 16.60
CA VAL A 466 1.62 -11.71 17.22
C VAL A 466 1.15 -11.07 18.52
N THR A 467 -0.11 -11.28 18.89
CA THR A 467 -0.73 -10.71 20.10
C THR A 467 -1.73 -11.69 20.75
N ASP A 468 -1.42 -12.96 20.61
CA ASP A 468 -2.13 -14.07 21.25
C ASP A 468 -2.04 -14.00 22.78
N VAL A 469 -3.05 -14.55 23.45
CA VAL A 469 -3.01 -14.72 24.91
C VAL A 469 -1.81 -15.60 25.27
N PRO A 470 -1.00 -15.26 26.29
CA PRO A 470 0.16 -16.05 26.66
C PRO A 470 -0.14 -17.55 26.87
N GLY A 471 0.53 -18.40 26.10
CA GLY A 471 0.35 -19.86 26.15
C GLY A 471 -0.79 -20.38 25.28
N GLU A 472 -1.56 -19.51 24.63
CA GLU A 472 -2.61 -19.85 23.68
C GLU A 472 -2.15 -19.50 22.26
N HIS A 473 -1.17 -20.24 21.75
CA HIS A 473 -0.58 -20.02 20.43
C HIS A 473 -0.87 -21.19 19.50
N ASP A 474 -1.18 -20.92 18.23
CA ASP A 474 -1.14 -21.94 17.19
C ASP A 474 0.30 -22.12 16.71
N MET A 475 1.02 -23.04 17.35
CA MET A 475 2.41 -23.36 17.02
C MET A 475 2.58 -23.94 15.61
N GLY A 476 1.55 -24.61 15.09
CA GLY A 476 1.55 -25.14 13.73
C GLY A 476 1.54 -23.99 12.70
N LEU A 477 0.74 -22.97 12.96
CA LEU A 477 0.69 -21.77 12.14
C LEU A 477 1.97 -20.93 12.27
N ILE A 478 2.48 -20.72 13.49
CA ILE A 478 3.77 -20.02 13.71
C ILE A 478 4.91 -20.70 12.96
N GLY A 479 4.98 -22.04 13.00
CA GLY A 479 5.97 -22.81 12.25
C GLY A 479 5.86 -22.69 10.73
N GLN A 480 4.69 -22.36 10.18
CA GLN A 480 4.51 -22.09 8.74
C GLN A 480 4.98 -20.70 8.33
N MET A 481 4.99 -19.74 9.26
CA MET A 481 5.37 -18.35 8.99
C MET A 481 6.82 -18.03 9.37
N THR A 482 7.50 -18.93 10.06
CA THR A 482 8.80 -18.65 10.66
C THR A 482 9.82 -19.75 10.42
N GLY A 483 11.10 -19.40 10.51
CA GLY A 483 12.21 -20.32 10.47
C GLY A 483 13.27 -19.95 11.51
N VAL A 484 14.08 -20.92 11.92
CA VAL A 484 15.16 -20.69 12.88
C VAL A 484 16.48 -20.54 12.13
N THR A 485 17.18 -19.43 12.39
CA THR A 485 18.52 -19.18 11.85
C THR A 485 19.56 -20.11 12.47
N PRO A 486 20.74 -20.31 11.85
CA PRO A 486 21.84 -21.08 12.46
C PRO A 486 22.29 -20.57 13.84
N LYS A 487 21.96 -19.33 14.20
CA LYS A 487 22.22 -18.73 15.52
C LYS A 487 21.08 -18.94 16.53
N GLY A 488 20.05 -19.71 16.19
CA GLY A 488 18.90 -20.01 17.06
C GLY A 488 17.83 -18.92 17.12
N LYS A 489 17.93 -17.85 16.31
CA LYS A 489 16.90 -16.80 16.25
C LYS A 489 15.75 -17.22 15.36
N THR A 490 14.51 -17.00 15.79
CA THR A 490 13.32 -17.13 14.94
C THR A 490 13.17 -15.89 14.06
N ILE A 491 13.10 -16.12 12.75
CA ILE A 491 12.82 -15.11 11.73
C ILE A 491 11.52 -15.44 11.02
N ILE A 492 10.88 -14.42 10.47
CA ILE A 492 9.65 -14.51 9.70
C ILE A 492 9.98 -14.73 8.22
N PHE A 493 9.15 -15.50 7.53
CA PHE A 493 9.23 -15.61 6.08
C PHE A 493 8.58 -14.39 5.44
N ARG A 494 9.43 -13.46 5.00
CA ARG A 494 9.00 -12.25 4.28
C ARG A 494 9.75 -12.07 2.95
N PRO A 495 9.07 -11.64 1.88
CA PRO A 495 9.70 -11.23 0.64
C PRO A 495 10.60 -10.01 0.82
N SER A 496 11.52 -9.81 -0.12
CA SER A 496 12.36 -8.60 -0.15
C SER A 496 11.60 -7.38 -0.69
N ALA A 497 10.49 -7.61 -1.40
CA ALA A 497 9.62 -6.57 -1.94
C ALA A 497 8.29 -6.48 -1.20
N LEU A 498 7.66 -5.31 -1.28
CA LEU A 498 6.34 -5.09 -0.71
C LEU A 498 5.26 -5.76 -1.57
N GLY A 499 4.31 -6.40 -0.90
CA GLY A 499 3.11 -6.96 -1.49
C GLY A 499 2.19 -5.87 -2.04
N ARG A 500 1.66 -6.06 -3.25
CA ARG A 500 0.76 -5.12 -3.93
C ARG A 500 -0.40 -5.86 -4.59
N SER A 501 -1.55 -5.20 -4.73
CA SER A 501 -2.65 -5.77 -5.51
C SER A 501 -2.25 -5.89 -6.98
N ILE A 502 -2.47 -7.05 -7.60
CA ILE A 502 -2.26 -7.24 -9.04
C ILE A 502 -3.36 -6.58 -9.88
N HIS A 503 -4.55 -6.40 -9.30
CA HIS A 503 -5.71 -5.83 -9.98
C HIS A 503 -6.33 -4.72 -9.11
N PRO A 504 -5.77 -3.50 -9.13
CA PRO A 504 -6.23 -2.40 -8.26
C PRO A 504 -7.68 -2.00 -8.53
N TYR A 505 -8.14 -2.15 -9.77
CA TYR A 505 -9.51 -1.85 -10.20
C TYR A 505 -10.53 -2.94 -9.88
N ALA A 506 -10.11 -4.11 -9.37
CA ALA A 506 -11.02 -5.15 -8.92
C ALA A 506 -11.64 -4.71 -7.59
N GLY A 507 -12.95 -4.55 -7.58
CA GLY A 507 -13.75 -4.22 -6.40
C GLY A 507 -14.04 -5.45 -5.56
N TYR A 508 -14.40 -5.20 -4.30
CA TYR A 508 -14.73 -6.25 -3.34
C TYR A 508 -15.89 -7.14 -3.80
N ASP A 509 -16.90 -6.54 -4.45
CA ASP A 509 -18.11 -7.22 -4.91
C ASP A 509 -18.03 -7.73 -6.37
N ASP A 510 -16.82 -7.81 -6.96
CA ASP A 510 -16.67 -8.30 -8.34
C ASP A 510 -16.59 -9.83 -8.45
N ASP A 511 -16.68 -10.57 -7.33
CA ASP A 511 -16.52 -12.03 -7.26
C ASP A 511 -15.24 -12.52 -7.96
N LEU A 512 -14.13 -11.84 -7.65
CA LEU A 512 -12.78 -12.19 -8.11
C LEU A 512 -11.89 -12.57 -6.94
N LEU A 513 -10.93 -13.47 -7.19
CA LEU A 513 -9.90 -13.78 -6.19
C LEU A 513 -8.97 -12.57 -6.02
N LEU A 514 -8.80 -12.14 -4.76
CA LEU A 514 -7.83 -11.09 -4.42
C LEU A 514 -6.41 -11.64 -4.61
N LYS A 515 -5.61 -10.94 -5.40
CA LYS A 515 -4.26 -11.33 -5.76
C LYS A 515 -3.27 -10.30 -5.25
N VAL A 516 -2.33 -10.73 -4.41
CA VAL A 516 -1.25 -9.91 -3.87
C VAL A 516 0.07 -10.40 -4.43
N GLY A 517 0.69 -9.61 -5.30
CA GLY A 517 1.98 -9.90 -5.88
C GLY A 517 3.11 -9.34 -5.02
N SER A 518 4.15 -10.14 -4.84
CA SER A 518 5.44 -9.72 -4.29
C SER A 518 6.59 -10.46 -5.00
N HIS A 519 7.83 -10.20 -4.61
CA HIS A 519 8.96 -11.00 -5.03
C HIS A 519 10.06 -11.01 -3.97
N HIS A 520 10.87 -12.06 -4.00
CA HIS A 520 12.12 -12.14 -3.26
C HIS A 520 13.30 -12.10 -4.25
N ALA A 521 14.25 -11.20 -4.02
CA ALA A 521 15.44 -11.06 -4.84
C ALA A 521 16.70 -11.38 -4.03
N THR A 522 17.54 -12.23 -4.59
CA THR A 522 18.91 -12.51 -4.11
C THR A 522 19.90 -12.17 -5.22
N SER A 523 21.20 -12.19 -4.93
CA SER A 523 22.24 -11.92 -5.93
C SER A 523 22.15 -12.89 -7.10
N GLY A 524 21.54 -12.45 -8.21
CA GLY A 524 21.41 -13.18 -9.47
C GLY A 524 20.04 -13.82 -9.75
N PHE A 525 19.12 -13.87 -8.78
CA PHE A 525 17.80 -14.50 -8.97
C PHE A 525 16.67 -13.71 -8.32
N ARG A 526 15.54 -13.61 -9.03
CA ARG A 526 14.28 -13.07 -8.52
C ARG A 526 13.21 -14.17 -8.57
N THR A 527 12.55 -14.40 -7.45
CA THR A 527 11.42 -15.33 -7.34
C THR A 527 10.13 -14.53 -7.16
N GLY A 528 9.25 -14.61 -8.15
CA GLY A 528 7.91 -14.02 -8.06
C GLY A 528 7.03 -14.78 -7.06
N ILE A 529 6.28 -14.06 -6.25
CA ILE A 529 5.37 -14.61 -5.24
C ILE A 529 3.98 -14.03 -5.50
N LEU A 530 2.96 -14.90 -5.49
CA LEU A 530 1.57 -14.50 -5.65
C LEU A 530 0.73 -15.10 -4.51
N GLY A 531 0.22 -14.25 -3.64
CA GLY A 531 -0.81 -14.61 -2.66
C GLY A 531 -2.18 -14.54 -3.30
N ILE A 532 -2.98 -15.60 -3.15
CA ILE A 532 -4.32 -15.71 -3.73
C ILE A 532 -5.31 -15.91 -2.59
N PHE A 533 -6.28 -15.03 -2.48
CA PHE A 533 -7.21 -14.97 -1.36
C PHE A 533 -8.63 -14.94 -1.87
N ASN A 534 -9.44 -15.93 -1.46
CA ASN A 534 -10.88 -15.84 -1.65
C ASN A 534 -11.48 -14.98 -0.53
N VAL A 535 -11.88 -13.77 -0.88
CA VAL A 535 -12.55 -12.81 0.03
C VAL A 535 -14.07 -12.73 -0.23
N SER A 536 -14.57 -13.48 -1.21
CA SER A 536 -16.01 -13.58 -1.47
C SER A 536 -16.67 -14.52 -0.47
N ALA A 537 -17.97 -14.34 -0.26
CA ALA A 537 -18.79 -15.23 0.54
C ALA A 537 -19.04 -16.59 -0.15
N GLN A 538 -18.63 -16.75 -1.42
CA GLN A 538 -18.82 -17.97 -2.19
C GLN A 538 -17.49 -18.56 -2.68
N PRO A 539 -17.42 -19.87 -2.96
CA PRO A 539 -16.27 -20.47 -3.61
C PRO A 539 -16.07 -19.91 -5.03
N LEU A 540 -14.85 -19.46 -5.33
CA LEU A 540 -14.49 -18.93 -6.64
C LEU A 540 -13.40 -19.81 -7.29
N ALA A 541 -13.42 -19.90 -8.62
CA ALA A 541 -12.38 -20.52 -9.43
C ALA A 541 -11.97 -19.58 -10.55
N GLU A 542 -10.66 -19.39 -10.75
CA GLU A 542 -10.12 -18.46 -11.74
C GLU A 542 -8.87 -19.03 -12.42
N LEU A 543 -8.71 -18.79 -13.72
CA LEU A 543 -7.49 -19.08 -14.45
C LEU A 543 -6.50 -17.92 -14.24
N ILE A 544 -5.34 -18.21 -13.66
CA ILE A 544 -4.33 -17.20 -13.33
C ILE A 544 -3.16 -17.33 -14.30
N PRO A 545 -2.91 -16.33 -15.17
CA PRO A 545 -1.77 -16.36 -16.07
C PRO A 545 -0.46 -16.20 -15.30
N LEU A 546 0.62 -16.82 -15.80
CA LEU A 546 1.96 -16.68 -15.21
C LEU A 546 2.42 -15.23 -15.13
N ALA A 547 1.97 -14.37 -16.06
CA ALA A 547 2.26 -12.94 -16.05
C ALA A 547 1.76 -12.20 -14.80
N CYS A 548 0.85 -12.78 -14.01
CA CYS A 548 0.46 -12.23 -12.71
C CYS A 548 1.57 -12.34 -11.65
N PHE A 549 2.59 -13.17 -11.84
CA PHE A 549 3.71 -13.29 -10.92
C PHE A 549 4.71 -12.15 -11.15
N PRO A 550 5.01 -11.31 -10.15
CA PRO A 550 5.95 -10.23 -10.34
C PRO A 550 7.34 -10.73 -10.76
N GLY A 551 7.92 -10.09 -11.78
CA GLY A 551 9.25 -10.43 -12.29
C GLY A 551 9.28 -11.55 -13.34
N THR A 552 8.15 -12.15 -13.70
CA THR A 552 8.04 -12.93 -14.93
C THR A 552 7.80 -11.99 -16.10
N ALA A 553 8.50 -12.18 -17.22
CA ALA A 553 8.17 -11.47 -18.46
C ALA A 553 6.76 -11.88 -18.92
N PRO A 554 5.96 -10.97 -19.50
CA PRO A 554 4.70 -11.34 -20.13
C PRO A 554 4.98 -12.44 -21.15
N SER A 555 4.24 -13.54 -21.09
CA SER A 555 4.32 -14.57 -22.12
C SER A 555 3.63 -14.13 -23.42
N ILE A 556 2.86 -13.04 -23.41
CA ILE A 556 2.06 -12.59 -24.54
C ILE A 556 2.49 -11.21 -24.97
N HIS A 557 2.83 -11.04 -26.25
CA HIS A 557 3.15 -9.74 -26.85
C HIS A 557 2.40 -9.56 -28.16
N GLN A 558 1.83 -8.39 -28.39
CA GLN A 558 1.29 -8.00 -29.69
C GLN A 558 2.20 -6.95 -30.32
N ASP A 559 2.61 -7.16 -31.58
CA ASP A 559 3.40 -6.16 -32.32
C ASP A 559 2.52 -5.07 -32.95
N GLU A 560 3.16 -4.01 -33.47
CA GLU A 560 2.48 -2.87 -34.10
C GLU A 560 1.65 -3.25 -35.35
N ARG A 561 1.83 -4.46 -35.87
CA ARG A 561 1.11 -4.97 -37.05
C ARG A 561 -0.08 -5.84 -36.66
N GLY A 562 -0.31 -6.06 -35.36
CA GLY A 562 -1.37 -6.89 -34.83
C GLY A 562 -0.98 -8.36 -34.62
N THR A 563 0.27 -8.74 -34.85
CA THR A 563 0.73 -10.13 -34.61
C THR A 563 0.85 -10.36 -33.11
N VAL A 564 0.06 -11.27 -32.57
CA VAL A 564 0.17 -11.77 -31.19
C VAL A 564 1.20 -12.89 -31.17
N SER A 565 2.09 -12.87 -30.18
CA SER A 565 3.07 -13.90 -29.88
C SER A 565 2.87 -14.39 -28.45
N LEU A 566 2.98 -15.70 -28.24
CA LEU A 566 2.75 -16.40 -26.99
C LEU A 566 3.96 -17.29 -26.69
N ASN A 567 4.85 -16.88 -25.77
CA ASN A 567 6.03 -17.61 -25.32
C ASN A 567 5.70 -18.45 -24.08
N ILE A 568 5.90 -19.76 -24.17
CA ILE A 568 5.55 -20.74 -23.13
C ILE A 568 6.74 -21.63 -22.85
N ARG A 569 7.00 -21.95 -21.57
CA ARG A 569 7.92 -23.01 -21.16
C ARG A 569 7.14 -24.22 -20.64
N LEU A 570 7.40 -25.39 -21.23
CA LEU A 570 6.71 -26.64 -20.97
C LEU A 570 7.63 -27.62 -20.26
N LYS A 571 7.19 -28.19 -19.14
CA LYS A 571 7.91 -29.26 -18.41
C LYS A 571 7.61 -30.67 -18.90
N ALA A 572 6.62 -30.79 -19.79
CA ALA A 572 6.20 -32.05 -20.38
C ALA A 572 5.86 -31.83 -21.85
N LEU A 573 6.22 -32.80 -22.68
CA LEU A 573 5.82 -32.86 -24.08
C LEU A 573 4.37 -33.33 -24.18
N GLY A 574 3.64 -32.81 -25.16
CA GLY A 574 2.23 -33.13 -25.41
C GLY A 574 1.63 -32.23 -26.49
N ILE A 575 0.31 -32.05 -26.46
CA ILE A 575 -0.38 -31.11 -27.37
C ILE A 575 -0.62 -29.79 -26.63
N LEU A 576 -0.09 -28.69 -27.16
CA LEU A 576 -0.37 -27.35 -26.68
C LEU A 576 -1.63 -26.81 -27.38
N GLY A 577 -2.70 -26.58 -26.62
CA GLY A 577 -3.93 -25.94 -27.11
C GLY A 577 -3.94 -24.44 -26.87
N VAL A 578 -4.16 -23.64 -27.91
CA VAL A 578 -4.32 -22.18 -27.85
C VAL A 578 -5.75 -21.84 -28.26
N TYR A 579 -6.55 -21.34 -27.31
CA TYR A 579 -7.91 -20.88 -27.59
C TYR A 579 -7.88 -19.44 -28.12
N ILE A 580 -8.53 -19.20 -29.26
CA ILE A 580 -8.69 -17.90 -29.90
C ILE A 580 -10.19 -17.70 -30.16
N SER A 581 -10.76 -16.65 -29.58
CA SER A 581 -12.21 -16.40 -29.60
C SER A 581 -12.78 -16.00 -30.96
N ALA A 582 -11.93 -15.54 -31.89
CA ALA A 582 -12.30 -15.35 -33.29
C ALA A 582 -12.30 -16.71 -34.00
N SER A 583 -13.41 -17.06 -34.66
CA SER A 583 -13.59 -18.33 -35.38
C SER A 583 -12.34 -18.73 -36.18
N ALA A 584 -11.81 -19.95 -35.98
CA ALA A 584 -10.68 -20.44 -36.79
C ALA A 584 -11.03 -20.63 -38.28
N ALA A 585 -12.29 -20.40 -38.67
CA ALA A 585 -12.72 -20.36 -40.07
C ALA A 585 -12.44 -19.01 -40.77
N THR A 586 -11.96 -17.99 -40.04
CA THR A 586 -11.47 -16.72 -40.61
C THR A 586 -10.01 -16.88 -41.08
N PRO A 587 -9.47 -16.06 -42.02
CA PRO A 587 -8.10 -16.21 -42.54
C PRO A 587 -6.99 -16.21 -41.46
N VAL A 588 -7.30 -15.74 -40.26
CA VAL A 588 -6.49 -15.83 -39.04
C VAL A 588 -6.01 -17.27 -38.76
N GLY A 589 -6.84 -18.27 -39.03
CA GLY A 589 -6.46 -19.68 -38.85
C GLY A 589 -5.37 -20.19 -39.80
N GLN A 590 -5.12 -19.49 -40.92
CA GLN A 590 -4.02 -19.80 -41.85
C GLN A 590 -2.70 -19.09 -41.49
N ALA A 591 -2.71 -18.16 -40.52
CA ALA A 591 -1.54 -17.38 -40.12
C ALA A 591 -0.85 -17.89 -38.84
N LEU A 592 -1.39 -18.93 -38.19
CA LEU A 592 -0.82 -19.44 -36.95
C LEU A 592 0.51 -20.16 -37.20
N LYS A 593 1.55 -19.72 -36.50
CA LYS A 593 2.91 -20.30 -36.56
C LYS A 593 3.34 -20.68 -35.16
N ALA A 594 4.04 -21.79 -35.02
CA ALA A 594 4.68 -22.15 -33.76
C ALA A 594 6.19 -22.31 -33.98
N ILE A 595 6.98 -22.01 -32.96
CA ILE A 595 8.43 -22.15 -32.92
C ILE A 595 8.79 -22.92 -31.66
N ILE A 596 9.70 -23.90 -31.73
CA ILE A 596 10.27 -24.59 -30.57
C ILE A 596 11.80 -24.51 -30.70
N GLY A 597 12.48 -24.08 -29.64
CA GLY A 597 13.96 -23.98 -29.66
C GLY A 597 14.51 -23.10 -30.79
N GLY A 598 13.76 -22.07 -31.21
CA GLY A 598 14.11 -21.19 -32.32
C GLY A 598 13.82 -21.74 -33.73
N GLN A 599 13.28 -22.96 -33.85
CA GLN A 599 12.92 -23.59 -35.13
C GLN A 599 11.40 -23.62 -35.36
N PRO A 600 10.91 -23.33 -36.58
CA PRO A 600 9.47 -23.36 -36.87
C PRO A 600 8.92 -24.79 -36.84
N VAL A 601 7.80 -24.97 -36.16
CA VAL A 601 7.06 -26.23 -36.11
C VAL A 601 6.44 -26.52 -37.48
N PRO A 602 6.59 -27.75 -38.02
CA PRO A 602 5.95 -28.15 -39.27
C PRO A 602 4.44 -27.93 -39.28
N GLY A 603 3.91 -27.36 -40.37
CA GLY A 603 2.51 -26.96 -40.47
C GLY A 603 1.50 -28.10 -40.31
N HIS A 604 1.86 -29.36 -40.60
CA HIS A 604 0.97 -30.52 -40.38
C HIS A 604 0.81 -30.91 -38.91
N LEU A 605 1.68 -30.39 -38.03
CA LEU A 605 1.61 -30.56 -36.58
C LEU A 605 0.83 -29.43 -35.89
N ILE A 606 0.35 -28.46 -36.68
CA ILE A 606 -0.52 -27.38 -36.24
C ILE A 606 -1.90 -27.61 -36.85
N ARG A 607 -2.94 -27.68 -36.03
CA ARG A 607 -4.30 -27.90 -36.53
C ARG A 607 -5.34 -27.19 -35.68
N VAL A 608 -6.49 -26.91 -36.28
CA VAL A 608 -7.70 -26.57 -35.51
C VAL A 608 -8.19 -27.84 -34.81
N SER A 609 -8.54 -27.73 -33.53
CA SER A 609 -9.06 -28.85 -32.75
C SER A 609 -10.32 -29.40 -33.40
N ARG A 610 -10.45 -30.73 -33.40
CA ARG A 610 -11.65 -31.41 -33.90
C ARG A 610 -12.84 -31.21 -32.97
N ASP A 611 -12.59 -30.92 -31.70
CA ASP A 611 -13.60 -30.77 -30.66
C ASP A 611 -14.06 -29.32 -30.48
N ASP A 612 -13.24 -28.33 -30.90
CA ASP A 612 -13.57 -26.90 -30.81
C ASP A 612 -12.89 -26.09 -31.94
N GLY A 613 -13.72 -25.44 -32.77
CA GLY A 613 -13.27 -24.59 -33.88
C GLY A 613 -12.60 -23.28 -33.47
N CYS A 614 -12.44 -23.01 -32.16
CA CYS A 614 -11.72 -21.88 -31.61
C CYS A 614 -10.39 -22.30 -30.96
N VAL A 615 -10.05 -23.60 -30.94
CA VAL A 615 -8.80 -24.09 -30.33
C VAL A 615 -7.82 -24.50 -31.42
N PHE A 616 -6.60 -23.99 -31.36
CA PHE A 616 -5.48 -24.41 -32.20
C PHE A 616 -4.55 -25.32 -31.40
N GLU A 617 -4.31 -26.52 -31.92
CA GLU A 617 -3.45 -27.53 -31.33
C GLU A 617 -2.08 -27.51 -32.02
N VAL A 618 -1.01 -27.39 -31.23
CA VAL A 618 0.37 -27.59 -31.66
C VAL A 618 0.87 -28.89 -31.02
N ASP A 619 1.19 -29.90 -31.83
CA ASP A 619 1.72 -31.18 -31.34
C ASP A 619 3.22 -31.06 -31.01
N ILE A 620 3.50 -30.59 -29.80
CA ILE A 620 4.85 -30.35 -29.28
C ILE A 620 5.63 -31.67 -29.16
N GLU A 621 4.97 -32.78 -28.82
CA GLU A 621 5.63 -34.08 -28.70
C GLU A 621 6.12 -34.61 -30.05
N SER A 622 5.26 -34.60 -31.06
CA SER A 622 5.64 -35.00 -32.42
C SER A 622 6.66 -34.04 -33.02
N ALA A 623 6.50 -32.73 -32.79
CA ALA A 623 7.44 -31.72 -33.26
C ALA A 623 8.84 -31.90 -32.64
N TRP A 624 8.90 -32.17 -31.33
CA TRP A 624 10.16 -32.45 -30.63
C TRP A 624 10.92 -33.64 -31.21
N LYS A 625 10.20 -34.69 -31.60
CA LYS A 625 10.78 -35.89 -32.24
C LYS A 625 11.17 -35.63 -33.70
N GLU A 626 10.30 -35.03 -34.49
CA GLU A 626 10.49 -34.80 -35.92
C GLU A 626 11.59 -33.78 -36.21
N MET A 627 11.72 -32.76 -35.37
CA MET A 627 12.71 -31.70 -35.51
C MET A 627 14.06 -32.05 -34.83
N GLU A 628 14.18 -33.26 -34.25
CA GLU A 628 15.40 -33.76 -33.60
C GLU A 628 15.98 -32.79 -32.54
N LEU A 629 15.12 -32.13 -31.75
CA LEU A 629 15.52 -30.96 -30.94
C LEU A 629 16.47 -31.24 -29.77
N GLY A 630 16.78 -32.52 -29.46
CA GLY A 630 17.84 -32.93 -28.53
C GLY A 630 17.64 -32.51 -27.06
N SER A 631 18.31 -33.19 -26.13
CA SER A 631 18.19 -32.92 -24.67
C SER A 631 19.13 -31.84 -24.13
N ASP A 632 19.74 -31.02 -25.00
CA ASP A 632 20.92 -30.22 -24.65
C ASP A 632 20.60 -28.89 -23.92
N SER A 633 19.34 -28.64 -23.54
CA SER A 633 18.96 -27.41 -22.84
C SER A 633 17.87 -27.61 -21.78
N GLY A 634 18.18 -28.35 -20.71
CA GLY A 634 17.39 -28.34 -19.47
C GLY A 634 16.09 -29.15 -19.48
N ASN A 635 15.40 -29.16 -18.32
CA ASN A 635 14.16 -29.92 -18.10
C ASN A 635 12.89 -29.21 -18.64
N GLU A 636 13.05 -28.20 -19.49
CA GLU A 636 11.95 -27.36 -20.00
C GLU A 636 12.10 -27.13 -21.51
N VAL A 637 10.98 -27.10 -22.22
CA VAL A 637 10.87 -26.86 -23.66
C VAL A 637 10.27 -25.47 -23.86
N GLU A 638 10.98 -24.58 -24.53
CA GLU A 638 10.46 -23.26 -24.88
C GLU A 638 9.76 -23.30 -26.24
N ALA A 639 8.48 -22.92 -26.26
CA ALA A 639 7.64 -22.85 -27.44
C ALA A 639 7.01 -21.46 -27.58
N SER A 640 7.01 -20.91 -28.79
CA SER A 640 6.43 -19.60 -29.12
C SER A 640 5.34 -19.78 -30.19
N VAL A 641 4.12 -19.33 -29.94
CA VAL A 641 3.00 -19.39 -30.89
C VAL A 641 2.67 -17.97 -31.37
N TYR A 642 2.51 -17.78 -32.67
CA TYR A 642 2.22 -16.50 -33.31
C TYR A 642 0.92 -16.56 -34.09
N PHE A 643 0.07 -15.55 -34.00
CA PHE A 643 -1.16 -15.42 -34.78
C PHE A 643 -1.56 -13.94 -34.93
N ASP A 644 -2.28 -13.60 -35.99
CA ASP A 644 -2.74 -12.23 -36.22
C ASP A 644 -4.03 -11.95 -35.43
N SER A 645 -4.13 -10.79 -34.78
CA SER A 645 -5.29 -10.34 -33.99
C SER A 645 -6.44 -9.79 -34.82
#